data_AF-A0A3B9RQ08-F1
#
_entry.id   AF-A0A3B9RQ08-F1
#
_cell.length_a   1.000
_cell.length_b   1.000
_cell.length_c   1.000
_cell.angle_alpha   90.00
_cell.angle_beta   90.00
_cell.angle_gamma   90.00
#
_symmetry.space_group_name_H-M   'P 1'
#
loop_
_entity.id
_entity.type
_entity.pdbx_description
1 polymer ?
#
loop_
_entity_poly.entity_id
_entity_poly.type
_entity_poly.pdbx_seq_one_letter_code
_entity_poly.pdbx_strand_id
1 'polypeptide(L)'
;MDTMSFGYAEYDPAQIAHNETLFTLANGYLGLRGDFEETQGTYHKGTYINGFYDSEPILYGERAYGFAENHETILNLPDPKRIELEVGSLPFSMKSGVVNTSSRYLNYKTGILTRIVDWTSSQGDRVKITTERMVSFTDKHCALISYTVEAVDTDLLIRLTSFLDIGVRNRSSKDDPRVGSKFTSNPLVILNHSIENDALNFSARTRNSALNLYGSAVHTTSKGASQITPSEPDLALSYTFSLAKGECVTLNKYVAYTTEDDSAPFRARKCAQEGFASYAQEQEQFLSDFWSVARILIEGDEMTEQALQFNIFHLLQACGRDGTSSMAAKGLTGEGYEGHYFWDTEAYALPMFCYLKADIAKSLLDYRYRILDKARLRAKTMSLKGALFPWRTISGEECSAYYPAGTAQYHIDADILYAVEKYLAATGETAPPAYVEMAIESARMWLSLGCFIDGEFCINEVTGPDEYNACVNNNAYTNLMAQNNLAFAIALVESYQQQGKILPLVLEKDELSSWKQAQEAMRIPFDKGLGIYEQDDSFLKKAPWPFDTTPQDKHPLLLHFHPLVIYRHRVLKQPDLVLAQFFLSGLFTKAERRRNFSFYEPYTTGDSSLSYCIQSIMASDSFQSLKAWTYFKKTVRLDIDDIQGNSADGIHTASMAGSWMAVVYGFAGFRDWKGTFSFDPKLPTAWKALTFCLTLHSAVLKVELRPSEVTYTLMTGKEVELVHRNVSCSLKEGESRTFSLVPKLGGVLFDLDGVLCDTAHLHYKAWKQVSDENLLHFDREVNKGLLGVSREASLQVILDHNNVDWPHEKRTEVLKRKNDAYVASLDSITGEDLFPGVLGLLSELKSQGVKIGLASASKNARTVCEKLGILDRFDAIADITRVQKPKPEPDIFLAASEQIGVWYTDCVGVEDAKAGIEAIKRAGMQAVGIGSEGELPGSDVVLKSTEELTLDVLKRVVQEI
;
A
#
# COMPACT_ATOMS: atom_id res chain seq x y z
N MET A 1 10.87 22.66 -11.96
CA MET A 1 12.10 21.84 -11.86
C MET A 1 11.89 20.63 -12.76
N ASP A 2 12.94 19.98 -13.30
CA ASP A 2 12.76 18.69 -13.98
C ASP A 2 12.22 17.67 -12.96
N THR A 3 11.04 17.08 -13.22
CA THR A 3 10.39 16.09 -12.33
C THR A 3 11.23 14.82 -12.18
N MET A 4 12.17 14.58 -13.10
CA MET A 4 13.13 13.48 -13.05
C MET A 4 14.40 13.79 -12.23
N SER A 5 14.35 14.82 -11.40
CA SER A 5 15.43 15.20 -10.49
C SER A 5 14.87 15.66 -9.15
N PHE A 6 15.64 15.49 -8.08
CA PHE A 6 15.33 16.05 -6.75
C PHE A 6 16.55 16.71 -6.16
N GLY A 7 16.40 17.90 -5.58
CA GLY A 7 17.55 18.65 -5.09
C GLY A 7 17.19 19.82 -4.19
N TYR A 8 18.21 20.30 -3.47
CA TYR A 8 18.15 21.53 -2.69
C TYR A 8 19.24 22.50 -3.17
N ALA A 9 18.93 23.79 -3.11
CA ALA A 9 19.81 24.88 -3.55
C ALA A 9 20.62 25.53 -2.42
N GLU A 10 20.49 25.03 -1.18
CA GLU A 10 21.16 25.58 -0.01
C GLU A 10 21.56 24.46 0.97
N TYR A 11 22.55 24.74 1.82
CA TYR A 11 22.95 23.89 2.93
C TYR A 11 22.22 24.34 4.21
N ASP A 12 21.39 23.47 4.76
CA ASP A 12 20.73 23.67 6.05
C ASP A 12 21.27 22.65 7.08
N PRO A 13 22.03 23.11 8.10
CA PRO A 13 22.52 22.25 9.17
C PRO A 13 21.43 21.52 9.95
N ALA A 14 20.21 22.08 10.05
CA ALA A 14 19.11 21.45 10.78
C ALA A 14 18.53 20.24 10.04
N GLN A 15 18.67 20.20 8.71
CA GLN A 15 18.13 19.16 7.85
C GLN A 15 19.16 18.09 7.46
N ILE A 16 20.38 18.15 8.01
CA ILE A 16 21.48 17.30 7.52
C ILE A 16 21.19 15.80 7.65
N ALA A 17 20.67 15.35 8.78
CA ALA A 17 20.40 13.93 9.05
C ALA A 17 19.33 13.38 8.09
N HIS A 18 18.29 14.17 7.87
CA HIS A 18 17.20 13.88 6.95
C HIS A 18 17.69 13.87 5.49
N ASN A 19 18.42 14.90 5.09
CA ASN A 19 18.96 15.02 3.75
C ASN A 19 19.92 13.87 3.38
N GLU A 20 20.76 13.43 4.31
CA GLU A 20 21.62 12.26 4.08
C GLU A 20 20.81 11.00 3.74
N THR A 21 19.62 10.84 4.30
CA THR A 21 18.71 9.76 3.89
C THR A 21 18.21 10.00 2.46
N LEU A 22 17.65 11.18 2.17
CA LEU A 22 16.98 11.46 0.88
C LEU A 22 17.92 11.35 -0.34
N PHE A 23 19.21 11.69 -0.17
CA PHE A 23 20.23 11.61 -1.22
C PHE A 23 21.04 10.30 -1.22
N THR A 24 20.54 9.25 -0.55
CA THR A 24 21.17 7.92 -0.60
C THR A 24 21.21 7.38 -2.03
N LEU A 25 22.33 6.75 -2.39
CA LEU A 25 22.48 5.97 -3.60
C LEU A 25 22.62 4.49 -3.26
N ALA A 26 21.88 3.62 -3.93
CA ALA A 26 22.00 2.17 -3.76
C ALA A 26 21.55 1.41 -5.01
N ASN A 27 21.94 0.14 -5.10
CA ASN A 27 21.63 -0.71 -6.26
C ASN A 27 21.01 -2.07 -5.87
N GLY A 28 20.44 -2.19 -4.66
CA GLY A 28 19.90 -3.45 -4.13
C GLY A 28 20.92 -4.37 -3.45
N TYR A 29 22.22 -4.16 -3.71
CA TYR A 29 23.32 -4.87 -3.04
C TYR A 29 24.13 -3.91 -2.15
N LEU A 30 24.65 -2.82 -2.71
CA LEU A 30 25.45 -1.80 -2.02
C LEU A 30 24.62 -0.53 -1.84
N GLY A 31 24.71 0.09 -0.67
CA GLY A 31 24.10 1.38 -0.36
C GLY A 31 25.09 2.35 0.28
N LEU A 32 25.08 3.59 -0.22
CA LEU A 32 25.91 4.70 0.19
C LEU A 32 24.99 5.87 0.59
N ARG A 33 24.93 6.20 1.89
CA ARG A 33 24.14 7.34 2.37
C ARG A 33 24.52 8.62 1.65
N GLY A 34 23.57 9.54 1.54
CA GLY A 34 23.67 10.87 0.94
C GLY A 34 24.59 11.85 1.68
N ASP A 35 25.45 11.35 2.56
CA ASP A 35 26.47 12.11 3.26
C ASP A 35 27.54 12.65 2.32
N PHE A 36 28.13 13.77 2.75
CA PHE A 36 29.17 14.50 2.03
C PHE A 36 30.46 13.70 1.94
N GLU A 37 31.34 14.04 1.01
CA GLU A 37 32.66 13.41 0.90
C GLU A 37 33.56 13.82 2.08
N GLU A 38 33.59 15.10 2.45
CA GLU A 38 34.29 15.60 3.63
C GLU A 38 33.62 15.15 4.94
N THR A 39 34.38 15.14 6.05
CA THR A 39 33.83 14.71 7.36
C THR A 39 33.03 15.82 8.04
N GLN A 40 33.43 17.09 7.87
CA GLN A 40 32.70 18.18 8.51
C GLN A 40 31.40 18.48 7.79
N GLY A 41 30.31 18.55 8.56
CA GLY A 41 28.98 18.81 8.01
C GLY A 41 28.19 17.55 7.69
N THR A 42 28.69 16.35 8.04
CA THR A 42 27.91 15.10 8.01
C THR A 42 27.34 14.76 9.39
N TYR A 43 26.18 14.11 9.40
CA TYR A 43 25.54 13.53 10.56
C TYR A 43 25.96 12.08 10.78
N HIS A 44 25.82 11.24 9.75
CA HIS A 44 26.18 9.82 9.82
C HIS A 44 26.69 9.27 8.48
N LYS A 45 27.98 8.93 8.45
CA LYS A 45 28.61 8.23 7.32
C LYS A 45 28.10 6.79 7.28
N GLY A 46 27.25 6.46 6.31
CA GLY A 46 26.70 5.11 6.17
C GLY A 46 27.11 4.44 4.87
N THR A 47 27.60 3.21 4.99
CA THR A 47 27.87 2.29 3.88
C THR A 47 27.34 0.92 4.27
N TYR A 48 26.47 0.33 3.46
CA TYR A 48 25.76 -0.90 3.80
C TYR A 48 25.80 -1.89 2.64
N ILE A 49 25.88 -3.18 2.96
CA ILE A 49 25.61 -4.26 2.01
C ILE A 49 24.35 -4.99 2.45
N ASN A 50 23.42 -5.18 1.51
CA ASN A 50 22.14 -5.85 1.77
C ASN A 50 22.39 -7.30 2.21
N GLY A 51 21.78 -7.70 3.32
CA GLY A 51 21.98 -9.03 3.88
C GLY A 51 23.32 -9.24 4.60
N PHE A 52 24.15 -8.20 4.77
CA PHE A 52 25.40 -8.29 5.54
C PHE A 52 25.19 -7.80 6.98
N TYR A 53 25.15 -8.75 7.91
CA TYR A 53 24.76 -8.52 9.31
C TYR A 53 25.71 -9.21 10.28
N ASP A 54 25.68 -8.80 11.54
CA ASP A 54 26.14 -9.63 12.65
C ASP A 54 24.99 -9.96 13.60
N SER A 55 25.18 -10.98 14.44
CA SER A 55 24.14 -11.47 15.35
C SER A 55 24.60 -11.47 16.81
N GLU A 56 23.72 -11.21 17.75
CA GLU A 56 24.00 -11.37 19.19
C GLU A 56 22.75 -11.93 19.92
N PRO A 57 22.94 -12.68 21.03
CA PRO A 57 21.81 -13.19 21.81
C PRO A 57 20.89 -12.07 22.32
N ILE A 58 19.58 -12.30 22.28
CA ILE A 58 18.60 -11.38 22.86
C ILE A 58 18.60 -11.57 24.39
N LEU A 59 18.74 -10.46 25.11
CA LEU A 59 18.68 -10.45 26.57
C LEU A 59 17.23 -10.27 27.04
N TYR A 60 16.61 -11.36 27.49
CA TYR A 60 15.28 -11.34 28.09
C TYR A 60 15.34 -11.21 29.61
N GLY A 61 14.43 -10.41 30.19
CA GLY A 61 14.18 -10.45 31.64
C GLY A 61 13.59 -11.78 32.08
N GLU A 62 12.70 -12.36 31.26
CA GLU A 62 12.13 -13.69 31.45
C GLU A 62 12.08 -14.39 30.08
N ARG A 63 12.74 -15.55 29.97
CA ARG A 63 12.80 -16.32 28.72
C ARG A 63 11.75 -17.42 28.71
N ALA A 64 11.07 -17.60 27.58
CA ALA A 64 10.19 -18.73 27.31
C ALA A 64 10.71 -19.55 26.11
N TYR A 65 10.25 -20.80 26.01
CA TYR A 65 10.56 -21.66 24.85
C TYR A 65 10.00 -21.05 23.57
N GLY A 66 10.78 -21.10 22.49
CA GLY A 66 10.37 -20.57 21.18
C GLY A 66 10.48 -19.05 21.03
N PHE A 67 10.93 -18.30 22.04
CA PHE A 67 11.36 -16.92 21.83
C PHE A 67 12.55 -16.86 20.87
N ALA A 68 12.65 -15.76 20.11
CA ALA A 68 13.81 -15.48 19.27
C ALA A 68 15.08 -15.59 20.10
N GLU A 69 16.12 -16.25 19.57
CA GLU A 69 17.34 -16.46 20.35
C GLU A 69 18.33 -15.31 20.16
N ASN A 70 18.44 -14.83 18.92
CA ASN A 70 19.39 -13.80 18.51
C ASN A 70 18.66 -12.65 17.82
N HIS A 71 19.20 -11.45 17.95
CA HIS A 71 18.90 -10.37 17.04
C HIS A 71 19.97 -10.35 15.95
N GLU A 72 19.59 -9.93 14.76
CA GLU A 72 20.48 -9.69 13.62
C GLU A 72 20.52 -8.19 13.36
N THR A 73 21.65 -7.61 12.98
CA THR A 73 21.68 -6.17 12.63
C THR A 73 22.64 -5.93 11.49
N ILE A 74 22.15 -5.23 10.47
CA ILE A 74 22.97 -4.77 9.34
C ILE A 74 24.12 -3.89 9.85
N LEU A 75 25.31 -4.09 9.31
CA LEU A 75 26.48 -3.36 9.78
C LEU A 75 26.77 -2.12 8.94
N ASN A 76 27.18 -1.03 9.60
CA ASN A 76 27.85 0.07 8.93
C ASN A 76 29.28 -0.37 8.56
N LEU A 77 29.62 -0.31 7.28
CA LEU A 77 30.84 -0.86 6.70
C LEU A 77 31.88 0.22 6.41
N PRO A 78 33.18 -0.14 6.26
CA PRO A 78 34.23 0.82 6.00
C PRO A 78 33.85 1.82 4.91
N ASP A 79 34.00 3.11 5.17
CA ASP A 79 33.47 4.17 4.32
C ASP A 79 34.44 4.49 3.19
N PRO A 80 34.05 4.30 1.92
CA PRO A 80 34.88 4.62 0.78
C PRO A 80 34.69 6.08 0.32
N LYS A 81 33.78 6.84 0.92
CA LYS A 81 33.34 8.13 0.36
C LYS A 81 34.24 9.28 0.78
N ARG A 82 35.00 9.11 1.87
CA ARG A 82 35.76 10.18 2.50
C ARG A 82 36.86 10.74 1.60
N ILE A 83 36.74 12.02 1.24
CA ILE A 83 37.73 12.82 0.52
C ILE A 83 37.81 14.18 1.18
N GLU A 84 38.99 14.55 1.67
CA GLU A 84 39.25 15.84 2.30
C GLU A 84 40.02 16.75 1.33
N LEU A 85 39.54 17.99 1.16
CA LEU A 85 40.20 19.02 0.35
C LEU A 85 40.89 20.04 1.26
N GLU A 86 42.12 20.38 0.92
CA GLU A 86 42.83 21.55 1.45
C GLU A 86 43.21 22.50 0.34
N VAL A 87 42.96 23.79 0.55
CA VAL A 87 43.38 24.89 -0.32
C VAL A 87 44.52 25.63 0.40
N GLY A 88 45.72 25.55 -0.15
CA GLY A 88 46.96 25.94 0.53
C GLY A 88 47.22 25.07 1.76
N SER A 89 46.90 25.61 2.94
CA SER A 89 46.99 24.90 4.23
C SER A 89 45.66 24.88 4.99
N LEU A 90 44.57 25.34 4.35
CA LEU A 90 43.27 25.47 4.98
C LEU A 90 42.33 24.37 4.48
N PRO A 91 41.70 23.59 5.38
CA PRO A 91 40.74 22.58 4.99
C PRO A 91 39.43 23.22 4.50
N PHE A 92 38.85 22.63 3.45
CA PHE A 92 37.47 22.88 3.06
C PHE A 92 36.51 22.32 4.12
N SER A 93 35.45 23.08 4.41
CA SER A 93 34.36 22.62 5.28
C SER A 93 33.11 23.44 5.02
N MET A 94 31.95 22.79 5.08
CA MET A 94 30.64 23.47 5.05
C MET A 94 30.37 24.33 6.30
N LYS A 95 31.21 24.24 7.34
CA LYS A 95 31.08 24.98 8.62
C LYS A 95 32.08 26.12 8.78
N SER A 96 33.10 26.22 7.91
CA SER A 96 34.13 27.26 8.00
C SER A 96 34.53 27.80 6.63
N GLY A 97 35.00 29.05 6.57
CA GLY A 97 35.09 29.78 5.30
C GLY A 97 33.73 30.36 4.91
N VAL A 98 33.57 30.74 3.64
CA VAL A 98 32.34 31.30 3.10
C VAL A 98 31.83 30.39 1.98
N VAL A 99 30.69 29.75 2.20
CA VAL A 99 29.95 29.02 1.14
C VAL A 99 29.16 30.06 0.34
N ASN A 100 29.63 30.42 -0.84
CA ASN A 100 29.01 31.42 -1.71
C ASN A 100 27.70 30.88 -2.32
N THR A 101 27.75 29.64 -2.83
CA THR A 101 26.58 28.88 -3.31
C THR A 101 26.80 27.39 -3.05
N SER A 102 25.72 26.63 -2.85
CA SER A 102 25.78 25.18 -2.68
C SER A 102 24.52 24.54 -3.22
N SER A 103 24.63 23.66 -4.20
CA SER A 103 23.50 22.86 -4.69
C SER A 103 23.81 21.38 -4.62
N ARG A 104 22.77 20.58 -4.39
CA ARG A 104 22.84 19.12 -4.47
C ARG A 104 21.58 18.60 -5.12
N TYR A 105 21.73 17.74 -6.13
CA TYR A 105 20.60 17.12 -6.81
C TYR A 105 20.91 15.68 -7.21
N LEU A 106 19.89 14.84 -7.12
CA LEU A 106 19.86 13.45 -7.55
C LEU A 106 19.07 13.39 -8.86
N ASN A 107 19.69 12.87 -9.92
CA ASN A 107 19.04 12.70 -11.22
C ASN A 107 18.57 11.25 -11.37
N TYR A 108 17.27 11.03 -11.56
CA TYR A 108 16.69 9.69 -11.65
C TYR A 108 16.91 9.02 -13.00
N LYS A 109 17.22 9.79 -14.05
CA LYS A 109 17.53 9.25 -15.39
C LYS A 109 18.90 8.59 -15.40
N THR A 110 19.86 9.20 -14.71
CA THR A 110 21.25 8.72 -14.67
C THR A 110 21.62 8.00 -13.39
N GLY A 111 20.84 8.15 -12.30
CA GLY A 111 21.15 7.62 -10.99
C GLY A 111 22.40 8.26 -10.35
N ILE A 112 22.74 9.48 -10.77
CA ILE A 112 23.92 10.22 -10.30
C ILE A 112 23.47 11.29 -9.29
N LEU A 113 24.16 11.30 -8.15
CA LEU A 113 24.11 12.40 -7.19
C LEU A 113 25.20 13.41 -7.56
N THR A 114 24.80 14.65 -7.81
CA THR A 114 25.72 15.75 -8.06
C THR A 114 25.63 16.78 -6.93
N ARG A 115 26.79 17.26 -6.46
CA ARG A 115 26.89 18.40 -5.55
C ARG A 115 27.84 19.43 -6.13
N ILE A 116 27.45 20.70 -6.09
CA ILE A 116 28.27 21.82 -6.56
C ILE A 116 28.37 22.83 -5.42
N VAL A 117 29.60 23.16 -5.01
CA VAL A 117 29.87 24.11 -3.94
C VAL A 117 30.85 25.16 -4.45
N ASP A 118 30.48 26.42 -4.33
CA ASP A 118 31.37 27.57 -4.52
C ASP A 118 31.79 28.06 -3.15
N TRP A 119 33.07 27.96 -2.84
CA TRP A 119 33.59 28.21 -1.49
C TRP A 119 34.83 29.10 -1.53
N THR A 120 34.85 30.05 -0.59
CA THR A 120 35.99 30.93 -0.35
C THR A 120 36.60 30.61 1.01
N SER A 121 37.90 30.34 1.04
CA SER A 121 38.66 30.10 2.26
C SER A 121 38.70 31.33 3.16
N SER A 122 39.07 31.16 4.42
CA SER A 122 39.27 32.29 5.34
C SER A 122 40.40 33.23 4.93
N GLN A 123 41.26 32.83 3.98
CA GLN A 123 42.31 33.67 3.40
C GLN A 123 41.90 34.34 2.08
N GLY A 124 40.69 34.07 1.59
CA GLY A 124 40.16 34.67 0.36
C GLY A 124 40.36 33.83 -0.91
N ASP A 125 40.94 32.63 -0.80
CA ASP A 125 41.12 31.71 -1.93
C ASP A 125 39.78 31.06 -2.29
N ARG A 126 39.34 31.25 -3.54
CA ARG A 126 38.06 30.73 -4.02
C ARG A 126 38.22 29.52 -4.93
N VAL A 127 37.49 28.47 -4.60
CA VAL A 127 37.40 27.25 -5.40
C VAL A 127 35.94 26.91 -5.70
N LYS A 128 35.73 26.25 -6.84
CA LYS A 128 34.47 25.57 -7.13
C LYS A 128 34.70 24.07 -7.09
N ILE A 129 33.87 23.39 -6.30
CA ILE A 129 33.93 21.95 -6.05
C ILE A 129 32.72 21.33 -6.71
N THR A 130 32.93 20.32 -7.56
CA THR A 130 31.86 19.50 -8.12
C THR A 130 32.12 18.05 -7.76
N THR A 131 31.18 17.43 -7.05
CA THR A 131 31.23 15.99 -6.78
C THR A 131 30.10 15.29 -7.52
N GLU A 132 30.43 14.17 -8.15
CA GLU A 132 29.46 13.27 -8.77
C GLU A 132 29.67 11.87 -8.21
N ARG A 133 28.58 11.23 -7.78
CA ARG A 133 28.61 9.90 -7.19
C ARG A 133 27.54 9.00 -7.82
N MET A 134 27.88 7.74 -8.02
CA MET A 134 26.93 6.70 -8.43
C MET A 134 27.23 5.36 -7.78
N VAL A 135 26.20 4.54 -7.59
CA VAL A 135 26.29 3.12 -7.22
C VAL A 135 25.70 2.34 -8.39
N SER A 136 26.50 1.52 -9.06
CA SER A 136 26.15 0.98 -10.38
C SER A 136 25.00 -0.01 -10.32
N PHE A 137 23.96 0.18 -11.14
CA PHE A 137 22.93 -0.86 -11.36
C PHE A 137 23.41 -2.01 -12.25
N THR A 138 24.44 -1.81 -13.09
CA THR A 138 24.94 -2.82 -14.06
C THR A 138 26.09 -3.66 -13.52
N ASP A 139 26.81 -3.18 -12.50
CA ASP A 139 27.73 -3.98 -11.67
C ASP A 139 27.40 -3.76 -10.20
N LYS A 140 26.73 -4.76 -9.61
CA LYS A 140 26.21 -4.66 -8.24
C LYS A 140 27.29 -4.35 -7.19
N HIS A 141 28.56 -4.69 -7.47
CA HIS A 141 29.66 -4.52 -6.52
C HIS A 141 30.29 -3.13 -6.54
N CYS A 142 30.02 -2.32 -7.56
CA CYS A 142 30.83 -1.13 -7.86
C CYS A 142 30.11 0.19 -7.54
N ALA A 143 30.86 1.14 -6.99
CA ALA A 143 30.46 2.53 -6.82
C ALA A 143 31.59 3.47 -7.28
N LEU A 144 31.22 4.66 -7.73
CA LEU A 144 32.16 5.60 -8.35
C LEU A 144 31.95 7.00 -7.78
N ILE A 145 33.05 7.72 -7.56
CA ILE A 145 33.07 9.13 -7.13
C ILE A 145 34.01 9.89 -8.05
N SER A 146 33.53 10.99 -8.62
CA SER A 146 34.32 12.00 -9.32
C SER A 146 34.35 13.26 -8.47
N TYR A 147 35.54 13.73 -8.09
CA TYR A 147 35.74 14.93 -7.28
C TYR A 147 36.56 15.94 -8.07
N THR A 148 35.92 17.01 -8.52
CA THR A 148 36.53 18.05 -9.36
C THR A 148 36.69 19.35 -8.57
N VAL A 149 37.88 19.95 -8.65
CA VAL A 149 38.19 21.26 -8.05
C VAL A 149 38.68 22.21 -9.14
N GLU A 150 38.05 23.37 -9.22
CA GLU A 150 38.41 24.49 -10.09
C GLU A 150 39.00 25.63 -9.26
N ALA A 151 40.16 26.15 -9.67
CA ALA A 151 40.73 27.37 -9.09
C ALA A 151 40.08 28.60 -9.75
N VAL A 152 39.27 29.37 -9.02
CA VAL A 152 38.40 30.38 -9.66
C VAL A 152 39.12 31.69 -9.95
N ASP A 153 39.74 32.27 -8.92
CA ASP A 153 40.20 33.66 -8.98
C ASP A 153 41.71 33.81 -9.17
N THR A 154 42.49 32.85 -8.63
CA THR A 154 43.95 32.88 -8.51
C THR A 154 44.56 31.50 -8.75
N ASP A 155 45.89 31.46 -8.87
CA ASP A 155 46.63 30.20 -8.88
C ASP A 155 46.62 29.59 -7.47
N LEU A 156 46.36 28.28 -7.37
CA LEU A 156 46.19 27.59 -6.10
C LEU A 156 47.04 26.33 -6.03
N LEU A 157 47.58 26.08 -4.83
CA LEU A 157 48.08 24.77 -4.44
C LEU A 157 46.98 24.06 -3.66
N ILE A 158 46.51 22.91 -4.13
CA ILE A 158 45.50 22.12 -3.43
C ILE A 158 46.02 20.74 -3.07
N ARG A 159 45.47 20.16 -2.00
CA ARG A 159 45.70 18.77 -1.63
C ARG A 159 44.37 18.05 -1.44
N LEU A 160 44.18 16.95 -2.15
CA LEU A 160 43.07 16.03 -1.96
C LEU A 160 43.58 14.78 -1.23
N THR A 161 42.98 14.44 -0.09
CA THR A 161 43.29 13.20 0.62
C THR A 161 42.07 12.29 0.61
N SER A 162 42.19 11.15 -0.05
CA SER A 162 41.13 10.15 -0.17
C SER A 162 41.37 9.01 0.81
N PHE A 163 40.34 8.65 1.57
CA PHE A 163 40.42 7.64 2.63
C PHE A 163 39.54 6.43 2.32
N LEU A 164 39.91 5.26 2.83
CA LEU A 164 39.01 4.13 3.00
C LEU A 164 38.87 3.91 4.51
N ASP A 165 37.85 4.52 5.11
CA ASP A 165 37.74 4.64 6.56
C ASP A 165 37.25 3.32 7.19
N ILE A 166 38.17 2.57 7.77
CA ILE A 166 37.90 1.27 8.43
C ILE A 166 37.45 1.42 9.90
N GLY A 167 37.31 2.65 10.41
CA GLY A 167 36.99 2.96 11.81
C GLY A 167 35.49 3.18 12.09
N VAL A 168 34.61 2.90 11.13
CA VAL A 168 33.17 3.14 11.22
C VAL A 168 32.48 2.30 12.30
N ARG A 169 31.31 2.77 12.76
CA ARG A 169 30.46 2.09 13.74
C ARG A 169 28.98 2.28 13.41
N ASN A 170 28.16 1.34 13.86
CA ASN A 170 26.70 1.46 13.88
C ASN A 170 26.24 2.52 14.89
N ARG A 171 25.10 3.16 14.61
CA ARG A 171 24.35 4.00 15.54
C ARG A 171 23.67 3.12 16.59
N SER A 172 23.38 3.70 17.75
CA SER A 172 22.54 3.05 18.76
C SER A 172 21.65 4.05 19.46
N SER A 173 20.40 3.66 19.72
CA SER A 173 19.44 4.42 20.53
C SER A 173 19.19 3.72 21.87
N LYS A 174 18.77 4.47 22.89
CA LYS A 174 18.34 3.90 24.20
C LYS A 174 16.83 3.84 24.35
N ASP A 175 16.10 4.77 23.71
CA ASP A 175 14.70 5.05 24.04
C ASP A 175 13.71 4.63 22.93
N ASP A 176 14.20 4.31 21.73
CA ASP A 176 13.37 3.84 20.61
C ASP A 176 13.86 2.47 20.10
N PRO A 177 13.07 1.39 20.30
CA PRO A 177 13.43 0.04 19.87
C PRO A 177 13.44 -0.13 18.34
N ARG A 178 13.01 0.87 17.56
CA ARG A 178 13.00 0.84 16.09
C ARG A 178 14.31 1.33 15.46
N VAL A 179 15.19 1.97 16.22
CA VAL A 179 16.40 2.65 15.71
C VAL A 179 17.64 1.76 15.76
N GLY A 180 17.57 0.59 16.42
CA GLY A 180 18.56 -0.49 16.38
C GLY A 180 19.11 -0.92 17.75
N SER A 181 19.47 -2.20 17.86
CA SER A 181 20.04 -2.85 19.04
C SER A 181 21.50 -2.49 19.27
N LYS A 182 21.94 -2.51 20.53
CA LYS A 182 23.34 -2.29 20.90
C LYS A 182 24.12 -3.60 20.87
N PHE A 183 25.12 -3.68 20.00
CA PHE A 183 26.16 -4.69 20.11
C PHE A 183 26.96 -4.52 21.40
N THR A 184 27.22 -5.63 22.08
CA THR A 184 28.06 -5.69 23.29
C THR A 184 29.56 -5.63 22.97
N SER A 185 29.94 -5.92 21.72
CA SER A 185 31.32 -5.89 21.23
C SER A 185 31.43 -5.24 19.84
N ASN A 186 32.64 -5.12 19.27
CA ASN A 186 32.80 -4.64 17.90
C ASN A 186 32.40 -5.74 16.91
N PRO A 187 31.30 -5.60 16.14
CA PRO A 187 30.75 -6.67 15.31
C PRO A 187 31.60 -6.95 14.05
N LEU A 188 32.34 -5.95 13.55
CA LEU A 188 33.20 -6.12 12.37
C LEU A 188 34.68 -6.13 12.78
N VAL A 189 35.39 -7.20 12.40
CA VAL A 189 36.82 -7.36 12.66
C VAL A 189 37.61 -7.15 11.37
N ILE A 190 38.45 -6.12 11.33
CA ILE A 190 39.39 -5.91 10.21
C ILE A 190 40.50 -6.96 10.32
N LEU A 191 40.69 -7.75 9.26
CA LEU A 191 41.69 -8.81 9.18
C LEU A 191 43.00 -8.29 8.59
N ASN A 192 42.92 -7.59 7.45
CA ASN A 192 44.08 -7.01 6.77
C ASN A 192 43.67 -5.70 6.10
N HIS A 193 44.63 -4.80 5.92
CA HIS A 193 44.52 -3.64 5.03
C HIS A 193 45.86 -3.38 4.34
N SER A 194 45.83 -2.80 3.14
CA SER A 194 47.05 -2.49 2.37
C SER A 194 46.86 -1.26 1.50
N ILE A 195 47.99 -0.61 1.17
CA ILE A 195 48.08 0.46 0.19
C ILE A 195 48.99 -0.02 -0.92
N GLU A 196 48.47 -0.10 -2.14
CA GLU A 196 49.18 -0.63 -3.30
C GLU A 196 49.09 0.33 -4.48
N ASN A 197 50.14 1.14 -4.64
CA ASN A 197 50.21 2.22 -5.65
C ASN A 197 49.01 3.18 -5.52
N ASP A 198 48.02 3.02 -6.38
CA ASP A 198 46.79 3.81 -6.51
C ASP A 198 45.58 3.20 -5.78
N ALA A 199 45.75 2.05 -5.12
CA ALA A 199 44.69 1.28 -4.49
C ALA A 199 44.79 1.26 -2.97
N LEU A 200 43.62 1.34 -2.31
CA LEU A 200 43.41 1.10 -0.89
C LEU A 200 42.59 -0.17 -0.74
N ASN A 201 43.07 -1.16 0.02
CA ASN A 201 42.39 -2.45 0.17
C ASN A 201 42.15 -2.78 1.64
N PHE A 202 41.08 -3.51 1.94
CA PHE A 202 40.91 -4.19 3.21
C PHE A 202 40.16 -5.52 3.08
N SER A 203 40.32 -6.37 4.09
CA SER A 203 39.49 -7.53 4.35
C SER A 203 39.00 -7.51 5.78
N ALA A 204 37.76 -7.93 5.99
CA ALA A 204 37.11 -7.96 7.29
C ALA A 204 36.22 -9.19 7.42
N ARG A 205 35.84 -9.51 8.65
CA ARG A 205 34.90 -10.58 8.96
C ARG A 205 33.99 -10.17 10.11
N THR A 206 32.71 -10.50 10.04
CA THR A 206 31.80 -10.31 11.17
C THR A 206 32.15 -11.28 12.30
N ARG A 207 31.88 -10.88 13.54
CA ARG A 207 32.35 -11.61 14.72
C ARG A 207 31.55 -12.88 14.95
N ASN A 208 30.22 -12.81 14.92
CA ASN A 208 29.36 -13.92 15.32
C ASN A 208 28.73 -14.63 14.12
N SER A 209 28.25 -13.89 13.10
CA SER A 209 27.71 -14.47 11.86
C SER A 209 28.81 -14.98 10.90
N ALA A 210 30.07 -14.60 11.16
CA ALA A 210 31.27 -15.07 10.48
C ALA A 210 31.32 -14.83 8.95
N LEU A 211 30.57 -13.85 8.46
CA LEU A 211 30.52 -13.38 7.07
C LEU A 211 31.79 -12.63 6.70
N ASN A 212 32.31 -12.87 5.49
CA ASN A 212 33.51 -12.19 4.99
C ASN A 212 33.15 -10.93 4.21
N LEU A 213 34.03 -9.93 4.25
CA LEU A 213 33.92 -8.69 3.49
C LEU A 213 35.28 -8.31 2.93
N TYR A 214 35.31 -7.96 1.66
CA TYR A 214 36.48 -7.43 0.98
C TYR A 214 36.11 -6.11 0.32
N GLY A 215 36.99 -5.12 0.45
CA GLY A 215 36.78 -3.78 -0.11
C GLY A 215 38.04 -3.24 -0.75
N SER A 216 37.87 -2.52 -1.86
CA SER A 216 38.94 -1.85 -2.57
C SER A 216 38.49 -0.49 -3.10
N ALA A 217 39.38 0.50 -3.06
CA ALA A 217 39.22 1.79 -3.72
C ALA A 217 40.45 2.12 -4.59
N VAL A 218 40.26 2.27 -5.89
CA VAL A 218 41.30 2.59 -6.89
C VAL A 218 41.11 4.02 -7.36
N HIS A 219 42.21 4.75 -7.55
CA HIS A 219 42.17 6.18 -7.87
C HIS A 219 42.79 6.50 -9.22
N THR A 220 42.20 7.44 -9.95
CA THR A 220 42.82 8.05 -11.14
C THR A 220 42.70 9.57 -11.08
N THR A 221 43.63 10.28 -11.73
CA THR A 221 43.65 11.75 -11.74
C THR A 221 43.68 12.28 -13.17
N SER A 222 43.00 13.39 -13.43
CA SER A 222 42.99 14.01 -14.78
C SER A 222 44.33 14.64 -15.17
N LYS A 223 45.21 14.88 -14.19
CA LYS A 223 46.56 15.44 -14.33
C LYS A 223 47.53 14.69 -13.43
N GLY A 224 48.83 14.70 -13.77
CA GLY A 224 49.87 14.17 -12.88
C GLY A 224 49.89 14.90 -11.53
N ALA A 225 50.06 14.14 -10.45
CA ALA A 225 50.05 14.63 -9.08
C ALA A 225 51.31 14.19 -8.35
N SER A 226 51.72 14.94 -7.33
CA SER A 226 52.61 14.39 -6.30
C SER A 226 51.76 13.55 -5.36
N GLN A 227 51.92 12.22 -5.42
CA GLN A 227 51.22 11.28 -4.55
C GLN A 227 52.05 11.00 -3.28
N ILE A 228 51.40 11.04 -2.12
CA ILE A 228 52.00 10.71 -0.83
C ILE A 228 51.06 9.74 -0.09
N THR A 229 51.63 8.74 0.56
CA THR A 229 50.93 7.90 1.52
C THR A 229 51.08 8.52 2.92
N PRO A 230 49.99 8.97 3.56
CA PRO A 230 50.05 9.46 4.94
C PRO A 230 50.59 8.40 5.91
N SER A 231 51.15 8.82 7.05
CA SER A 231 51.58 7.88 8.09
C SER A 231 50.39 7.15 8.71
N GLU A 232 50.58 5.90 9.14
CA GLU A 232 49.59 5.14 9.92
C GLU A 232 49.02 5.96 11.10
N PRO A 233 47.74 5.76 11.46
CA PRO A 233 46.88 4.60 11.19
C PRO A 233 45.91 4.72 10.00
N ASP A 234 45.98 5.81 9.22
CA ASP A 234 44.95 6.11 8.21
C ASP A 234 45.19 5.38 6.88
N LEU A 235 44.20 4.61 6.43
CA LEU A 235 44.19 4.00 5.09
C LEU A 235 43.82 5.05 4.04
N ALA A 236 44.82 5.76 3.52
CA ALA A 236 44.61 6.95 2.67
C ALA A 236 45.69 7.19 1.61
N LEU A 237 45.32 7.98 0.59
CA LEU A 237 46.23 8.52 -0.44
C LEU A 237 46.03 10.03 -0.57
N SER A 238 47.12 10.80 -0.53
CA SER A 238 47.12 12.25 -0.73
C SER A 238 47.70 12.62 -2.10
N TYR A 239 47.01 13.52 -2.80
CA TYR A 239 47.39 14.05 -4.10
C TYR A 239 47.50 15.57 -4.04
N THR A 240 48.67 16.10 -4.37
CA THR A 240 48.91 17.56 -4.42
C THR A 240 48.96 18.05 -5.85
N PHE A 241 48.24 19.14 -6.13
CA PHE A 241 48.13 19.76 -7.45
C PHE A 241 48.41 21.26 -7.38
N SER A 242 49.14 21.77 -8.38
CA SER A 242 49.21 23.20 -8.66
C SER A 242 48.29 23.52 -9.83
N LEU A 243 47.33 24.41 -9.58
CA LEU A 243 46.30 24.83 -10.52
C LEU A 243 46.51 26.30 -10.88
N ALA A 244 46.56 26.60 -12.17
CA ALA A 244 46.45 27.97 -12.64
C ALA A 244 45.01 28.48 -12.47
N LYS A 245 44.81 29.80 -12.44
CA LYS A 245 43.48 30.40 -12.50
C LYS A 245 42.65 29.82 -13.67
N GLY A 246 41.45 29.35 -13.37
CA GLY A 246 40.49 28.72 -14.29
C GLY A 246 40.80 27.27 -14.63
N GLU A 247 41.88 26.69 -14.10
CA GLU A 247 42.22 25.29 -14.29
C GLU A 247 41.43 24.39 -13.33
N CYS A 248 41.02 23.22 -13.82
CA CYS A 248 40.35 22.19 -13.03
C CYS A 248 41.21 20.92 -12.92
N VAL A 249 41.08 20.22 -11.81
CA VAL A 249 41.57 18.85 -11.66
C VAL A 249 40.47 17.94 -11.11
N THR A 250 40.47 16.69 -11.55
CA THR A 250 39.52 15.67 -11.12
C THR A 250 40.28 14.49 -10.52
N LEU A 251 39.85 14.08 -9.33
CA LEU A 251 40.19 12.80 -8.71
C LEU A 251 38.98 11.86 -8.88
N ASN A 252 39.15 10.78 -9.62
CA ASN A 252 38.16 9.71 -9.68
C ASN A 252 38.54 8.61 -8.68
N LYS A 253 37.53 8.05 -8.03
CA LYS A 253 37.64 6.94 -7.09
C LYS A 253 36.65 5.86 -7.48
N TYR A 254 37.17 4.66 -7.73
CA TYR A 254 36.42 3.48 -8.14
C TYR A 254 36.45 2.48 -7.00
N VAL A 255 35.28 2.14 -6.49
CA VAL A 255 35.09 1.37 -5.27
C VAL A 255 34.44 0.05 -5.61
N ALA A 256 34.90 -1.04 -5.01
CA ALA A 256 34.22 -2.33 -5.09
C ALA A 256 34.15 -3.02 -3.72
N TYR A 257 33.01 -3.68 -3.47
CA TYR A 257 32.78 -4.52 -2.29
C TYR A 257 32.28 -5.91 -2.67
N THR A 258 32.88 -6.95 -2.09
CA THR A 258 32.48 -8.35 -2.27
C THR A 258 32.35 -9.06 -0.92
N THR A 259 31.38 -9.97 -0.81
CA THR A 259 31.18 -10.80 0.38
C THR A 259 31.49 -12.28 0.15
N GLU A 260 31.58 -12.70 -1.11
CA GLU A 260 31.74 -14.10 -1.53
C GLU A 260 33.21 -14.48 -1.75
N ASP A 261 34.01 -13.56 -2.27
CA ASP A 261 35.41 -13.76 -2.67
C ASP A 261 36.24 -12.48 -2.50
N ASP A 262 37.56 -12.60 -2.68
CA ASP A 262 38.53 -11.50 -2.60
C ASP A 262 38.66 -10.69 -3.90
N SER A 263 37.68 -10.74 -4.82
CA SER A 263 37.77 -10.10 -6.14
C SER A 263 37.59 -8.58 -6.13
N ALA A 264 37.31 -7.95 -4.99
CA ALA A 264 37.12 -6.50 -4.88
C ALA A 264 38.24 -5.66 -5.54
N PRO A 265 39.55 -5.94 -5.34
CA PRO A 265 40.62 -5.19 -6.01
C PRO A 265 40.59 -5.31 -7.54
N PHE A 266 40.30 -6.50 -8.07
CA PHE A 266 40.18 -6.72 -9.51
C PHE A 266 39.01 -5.93 -10.10
N ARG A 267 37.85 -5.96 -9.43
CA ARG A 267 36.64 -5.23 -9.85
C ARG A 267 36.86 -3.73 -9.84
N ALA A 268 37.43 -3.18 -8.77
CA ALA A 268 37.74 -1.75 -8.68
C ALA A 268 38.72 -1.31 -9.78
N ARG A 269 39.75 -2.12 -10.09
CA ARG A 269 40.69 -1.82 -11.19
C ARG A 269 40.04 -1.90 -12.56
N LYS A 270 39.16 -2.89 -12.80
CA LYS A 270 38.37 -2.99 -14.04
C LYS A 270 37.49 -1.75 -14.21
N CYS A 271 36.79 -1.36 -13.16
CA CYS A 271 35.94 -0.16 -13.15
C CYS A 271 36.77 1.10 -13.46
N ALA A 272 37.98 1.22 -12.91
CA ALA A 272 38.91 2.31 -13.22
C ALA A 272 39.40 2.32 -14.68
N GLN A 273 39.59 1.15 -15.29
CA GLN A 273 39.97 1.02 -16.70
C GLN A 273 38.86 1.42 -17.67
N GLU A 274 37.61 1.07 -17.35
CA GLU A 274 36.42 1.43 -18.14
C GLU A 274 36.02 2.90 -17.94
N GLY A 275 36.20 3.42 -16.72
CA GLY A 275 36.03 4.84 -16.40
C GLY A 275 34.59 5.25 -16.08
N PHE A 276 34.44 6.44 -15.48
CA PHE A 276 33.16 6.93 -14.94
C PHE A 276 32.09 7.10 -16.03
N ALA A 277 32.49 7.64 -17.19
CA ALA A 277 31.57 7.91 -18.30
C ALA A 277 30.91 6.64 -18.86
N SER A 278 31.65 5.52 -18.92
CA SER A 278 31.11 4.24 -19.40
C SER A 278 30.02 3.71 -18.47
N TYR A 279 30.30 3.68 -17.15
CA TYR A 279 29.32 3.25 -16.15
C TYR A 279 28.09 4.17 -16.11
N ALA A 280 28.29 5.48 -16.24
CA ALA A 280 27.19 6.44 -16.30
C ALA A 280 26.26 6.17 -17.50
N GLN A 281 26.82 5.87 -18.68
CA GLN A 281 26.05 5.55 -19.88
C GLN A 281 25.28 4.24 -19.75
N GLU A 282 25.92 3.18 -19.25
CA GLU A 282 25.28 1.89 -19.01
C GLU A 282 24.12 2.01 -18.01
N GLN A 283 24.34 2.77 -16.94
CA GLN A 283 23.33 3.01 -15.92
C GLN A 283 22.14 3.83 -16.46
N GLU A 284 22.40 4.87 -17.27
CA GLU A 284 21.34 5.63 -17.91
C GLU A 284 20.47 4.75 -18.83
N GLN A 285 21.09 3.80 -19.55
CA GLN A 285 20.32 2.83 -20.35
C GLN A 285 19.45 1.93 -19.48
N PHE A 286 20.00 1.36 -18.41
CA PHE A 286 19.24 0.52 -17.46
C PHE A 286 18.04 1.29 -16.86
N LEU A 287 18.26 2.54 -16.47
CA LEU A 287 17.22 3.39 -15.89
C LEU A 287 16.20 3.84 -16.93
N SER A 288 16.62 4.12 -18.17
CA SER A 288 15.71 4.41 -19.27
C SER A 288 14.73 3.27 -19.51
N ASP A 289 15.23 2.03 -19.56
CA ASP A 289 14.40 0.84 -19.74
C ASP A 289 13.42 0.66 -18.57
N PHE A 290 13.87 0.88 -17.33
CA PHE A 290 12.98 0.85 -16.16
C PHE A 290 11.91 1.95 -16.20
N TRP A 291 12.29 3.19 -16.48
CA TRP A 291 11.38 4.34 -16.51
C TRP A 291 10.39 4.31 -17.67
N SER A 292 10.68 3.55 -18.75
CA SER A 292 9.74 3.34 -19.86
C SER A 292 8.40 2.74 -19.41
N VAL A 293 8.40 1.98 -18.30
CA VAL A 293 7.20 1.40 -17.69
C VAL A 293 6.88 2.06 -16.35
N ALA A 294 7.89 2.29 -15.50
CA ALA A 294 7.68 2.71 -14.12
C ALA A 294 7.24 4.17 -13.94
N ARG A 295 7.38 5.02 -14.96
CA ARG A 295 7.10 6.45 -14.84
C ARG A 295 5.60 6.73 -14.73
N ILE A 296 5.23 7.56 -13.76
CA ILE A 296 3.91 8.17 -13.62
C ILE A 296 4.00 9.64 -14.05
N LEU A 297 3.14 10.08 -14.95
CA LEU A 297 3.05 11.48 -15.37
C LEU A 297 1.77 12.10 -14.81
N ILE A 298 1.87 13.31 -14.25
CA ILE A 298 0.74 14.04 -13.69
C ILE A 298 0.72 15.46 -14.26
N GLU A 299 -0.28 15.75 -15.07
CA GLU A 299 -0.49 17.10 -15.58
C GLU A 299 -1.17 17.96 -14.49
N GLY A 300 -0.55 19.06 -14.09
CA GLY A 300 -1.09 20.03 -13.12
C GLY A 300 -0.53 19.94 -11.69
N ASP A 301 0.30 18.94 -11.37
CA ASP A 301 0.94 18.79 -10.05
C ASP A 301 2.36 18.18 -10.17
N GLU A 302 3.31 18.99 -10.64
CA GLU A 302 4.72 18.60 -10.83
C GLU A 302 5.39 18.14 -9.53
N MET A 303 4.97 18.68 -8.37
CA MET A 303 5.54 18.31 -7.07
C MET A 303 5.16 16.88 -6.67
N THR A 304 3.92 16.48 -6.93
CA THR A 304 3.48 15.11 -6.71
C THR A 304 4.08 14.17 -7.76
N GLU A 305 4.19 14.59 -9.02
CA GLU A 305 4.92 13.84 -10.05
C GLU A 305 6.34 13.51 -9.56
N GLN A 306 7.14 14.54 -9.25
CA GLN A 306 8.52 14.39 -8.76
C GLN A 306 8.61 13.46 -7.53
N ALA A 307 7.68 13.58 -6.59
CA ALA A 307 7.64 12.75 -5.37
C ALA A 307 7.35 11.27 -5.68
N LEU A 308 6.50 10.96 -6.67
CA LEU A 308 6.29 9.59 -7.12
C LEU A 308 7.55 9.01 -7.76
N GLN A 309 8.26 9.76 -8.60
CA GLN A 309 9.53 9.27 -9.15
C GLN A 309 10.60 9.11 -8.07
N PHE A 310 10.64 10.01 -7.07
CA PHE A 310 11.52 9.86 -5.91
C PHE A 310 11.29 8.52 -5.20
N ASN A 311 10.03 8.22 -4.86
CA ASN A 311 9.64 7.00 -4.16
C ASN A 311 9.97 5.75 -5.00
N ILE A 312 9.62 5.76 -6.28
CA ILE A 312 9.86 4.62 -7.19
C ILE A 312 11.36 4.39 -7.40
N PHE A 313 12.16 5.45 -7.51
CA PHE A 313 13.62 5.35 -7.61
C PHE A 313 14.21 4.71 -6.34
N HIS A 314 13.84 5.19 -5.16
CA HIS A 314 14.31 4.63 -3.89
C HIS A 314 13.89 3.17 -3.68
N LEU A 315 12.70 2.77 -4.13
CA LEU A 315 12.30 1.36 -4.13
C LEU A 315 13.18 0.51 -5.04
N LEU A 316 13.47 0.98 -6.25
CA LEU A 316 14.41 0.30 -7.15
C LEU A 316 15.77 0.15 -6.48
N GLN A 317 16.26 1.18 -5.80
CA GLN A 317 17.54 1.17 -5.07
C GLN A 317 17.56 0.19 -3.89
N ALA A 318 16.42 -0.04 -3.23
CA ALA A 318 16.33 -0.84 -2.01
C ALA A 318 16.20 -2.35 -2.22
N CYS A 319 15.77 -2.81 -3.40
CA CYS A 319 15.42 -4.22 -3.62
C CYS A 319 16.60 -5.09 -4.05
N GLY A 320 16.82 -6.20 -3.33
CA GLY A 320 17.69 -7.29 -3.77
C GLY A 320 17.24 -7.89 -5.12
N ARG A 321 18.19 -8.37 -5.93
CA ARG A 321 17.93 -8.83 -7.33
C ARG A 321 18.54 -10.19 -7.69
N ASP A 322 18.99 -10.95 -6.69
CA ASP A 322 19.68 -12.22 -6.92
C ASP A 322 19.09 -13.40 -6.12
N GLY A 323 17.94 -13.21 -5.47
CA GLY A 323 17.30 -14.24 -4.65
C GLY A 323 18.04 -14.56 -3.35
N THR A 324 19.08 -13.81 -2.98
CA THR A 324 19.84 -14.01 -1.76
C THR A 324 19.51 -13.00 -0.66
N SER A 325 18.96 -11.85 -1.04
CA SER A 325 18.55 -10.76 -0.17
C SER A 325 17.17 -10.24 -0.58
N SER A 326 16.48 -9.61 0.36
CA SER A 326 15.17 -9.00 0.16
C SER A 326 15.24 -7.46 0.27
N MET A 327 14.13 -6.80 0.58
CA MET A 327 14.03 -5.36 0.75
C MET A 327 13.90 -5.01 2.25
N ALA A 328 14.88 -4.30 2.80
CA ALA A 328 14.81 -3.82 4.17
C ALA A 328 13.73 -2.73 4.34
N ALA A 329 13.09 -2.67 5.52
CA ALA A 329 12.04 -1.67 5.81
C ALA A 329 12.52 -0.21 5.65
N LYS A 330 13.82 0.03 5.86
CA LYS A 330 14.50 1.33 5.67
C LYS A 330 15.40 1.40 4.44
N GLY A 331 15.28 0.43 3.53
CA GLY A 331 16.20 0.25 2.41
C GLY A 331 17.65 0.15 2.88
N LEU A 332 18.60 0.57 2.04
CA LEU A 332 20.02 0.69 2.39
C LEU A 332 20.37 2.14 2.74
N THR A 333 19.45 2.83 3.40
CA THR A 333 19.55 4.27 3.68
C THR A 333 19.90 4.58 5.11
N GLY A 334 19.85 3.59 6.01
CA GLY A 334 20.10 3.78 7.43
C GLY A 334 20.01 2.47 8.19
N GLU A 335 20.09 2.56 9.51
CA GLU A 335 20.12 1.41 10.42
C GLU A 335 18.77 1.18 11.12
N GLY A 336 17.77 2.02 10.83
CA GLY A 336 16.42 1.82 11.37
C GLY A 336 15.86 0.46 10.95
N TYR A 337 15.14 -0.18 11.87
CA TYR A 337 14.69 -1.58 11.77
C TYR A 337 15.83 -2.58 11.49
N GLU A 338 17.09 -2.24 11.79
CA GLU A 338 18.24 -3.14 11.79
C GLU A 338 18.56 -3.78 10.43
N GLY A 339 17.98 -3.26 9.34
CA GLY A 339 18.07 -3.86 8.01
C GLY A 339 17.20 -5.12 7.81
N HIS A 340 16.23 -5.37 8.69
CA HIS A 340 15.35 -6.53 8.62
C HIS A 340 14.35 -6.46 7.46
N TYR A 341 14.00 -7.64 6.98
CA TYR A 341 12.92 -7.90 6.03
C TYR A 341 11.66 -8.29 6.78
N PHE A 342 10.54 -7.72 6.35
CA PHE A 342 9.20 -7.89 6.91
C PHE A 342 8.21 -8.26 5.80
N TRP A 343 6.95 -8.54 6.19
CA TRP A 343 5.81 -8.68 5.29
C TRP A 343 5.58 -7.47 4.36
N ASP A 344 6.13 -6.29 4.70
CA ASP A 344 6.19 -5.07 3.88
C ASP A 344 6.58 -5.34 2.42
N THR A 345 7.52 -6.27 2.20
CA THR A 345 7.97 -6.63 0.86
C THR A 345 6.83 -7.24 0.06
N GLU A 346 6.15 -8.23 0.62
CA GLU A 346 5.11 -8.99 -0.06
C GLU A 346 3.77 -8.26 -0.12
N ALA A 347 3.40 -7.51 0.92
CA ALA A 347 2.14 -6.79 1.01
C ALA A 347 2.13 -5.43 0.27
N TYR A 348 3.29 -4.78 0.09
CA TYR A 348 3.36 -3.43 -0.49
C TYR A 348 4.25 -3.35 -1.73
N ALA A 349 5.51 -3.78 -1.66
CA ALA A 349 6.43 -3.65 -2.79
C ALA A 349 6.10 -4.60 -3.95
N LEU A 350 5.76 -5.87 -3.66
CA LEU A 350 5.44 -6.85 -4.70
C LEU A 350 4.18 -6.48 -5.51
N PRO A 351 3.08 -5.96 -4.93
CA PRO A 351 1.96 -5.45 -5.70
C PRO A 351 2.28 -4.35 -6.72
N MET A 352 3.43 -3.67 -6.57
CA MET A 352 3.99 -2.77 -7.57
C MET A 352 4.91 -3.51 -8.55
N PHE A 353 5.93 -4.20 -8.05
CA PHE A 353 6.96 -4.82 -8.91
C PHE A 353 6.43 -5.93 -9.81
N CYS A 354 5.35 -6.63 -9.44
CA CYS A 354 4.69 -7.58 -10.33
C CYS A 354 4.27 -6.94 -11.66
N TYR A 355 3.88 -5.65 -11.64
CA TYR A 355 3.41 -4.92 -12.81
C TYR A 355 4.46 -4.00 -13.44
N LEU A 356 5.53 -3.66 -12.72
CA LEU A 356 6.59 -2.78 -13.23
C LEU A 356 7.85 -3.53 -13.69
N LYS A 357 8.28 -4.55 -12.94
CA LYS A 357 9.53 -5.29 -13.18
C LYS A 357 9.51 -6.67 -12.51
N ALA A 358 8.86 -7.63 -13.18
CA ALA A 358 8.61 -8.97 -12.67
C ALA A 358 9.88 -9.73 -12.21
N ASP A 359 11.05 -9.47 -12.80
CA ASP A 359 12.31 -10.09 -12.39
C ASP A 359 12.72 -9.73 -10.94
N ILE A 360 12.44 -8.48 -10.53
CA ILE A 360 12.67 -8.06 -9.14
C ILE A 360 11.65 -8.77 -8.23
N ALA A 361 10.39 -8.82 -8.64
CA ALA A 361 9.35 -9.52 -7.88
C ALA A 361 9.71 -10.99 -7.65
N LYS A 362 10.17 -11.67 -8.71
CA LYS A 362 10.66 -13.04 -8.65
C LYS A 362 11.84 -13.19 -7.69
N SER A 363 12.83 -12.30 -7.77
CA SER A 363 14.02 -12.34 -6.89
C SER A 363 13.66 -12.23 -5.42
N LEU A 364 12.70 -11.36 -5.07
CA LEU A 364 12.23 -11.19 -3.69
C LEU A 364 11.47 -12.44 -3.19
N LEU A 365 10.68 -13.10 -4.05
CA LEU A 365 10.04 -14.38 -3.75
C LEU A 365 11.05 -15.53 -3.63
N ASP A 366 12.07 -15.57 -4.49
CA ASP A 366 13.15 -16.57 -4.44
C ASP A 366 13.91 -16.49 -3.11
N TYR A 367 14.07 -15.30 -2.52
CA TYR A 367 14.62 -15.15 -1.17
C TYR A 367 13.77 -15.90 -0.12
N ARG A 368 12.43 -15.77 -0.16
CA ARG A 368 11.54 -16.51 0.75
C ARG A 368 11.68 -18.01 0.56
N TYR A 369 11.75 -18.49 -0.67
CA TYR A 369 12.01 -19.90 -0.94
C TYR A 369 13.37 -20.36 -0.40
N ARG A 370 14.43 -19.55 -0.55
CA ARG A 370 15.78 -19.86 -0.04
C ARG A 370 15.81 -20.09 1.48
N ILE A 371 14.93 -19.43 2.25
CA ILE A 371 14.86 -19.58 3.72
C ILE A 371 13.78 -20.59 4.18
N LEU A 372 13.14 -21.33 3.27
CA LEU A 372 12.03 -22.22 3.59
C LEU A 372 12.39 -23.27 4.66
N ASP A 373 13.61 -23.80 4.65
CA ASP A 373 14.06 -24.76 5.67
C ASP A 373 14.15 -24.14 7.08
N LYS A 374 14.51 -22.86 7.19
CA LYS A 374 14.47 -22.15 8.46
C LYS A 374 13.03 -21.88 8.91
N ALA A 375 12.13 -21.59 7.97
CA ALA A 375 10.70 -21.45 8.26
C ALA A 375 10.08 -22.78 8.75
N ARG A 376 10.48 -23.93 8.20
CA ARG A 376 10.11 -25.27 8.71
C ARG A 376 10.61 -25.49 10.15
N LEU A 377 11.85 -25.12 10.43
CA LEU A 377 12.40 -25.19 11.78
C LEU A 377 11.65 -24.29 12.76
N ARG A 378 11.25 -23.10 12.31
CA ARG A 378 10.45 -22.17 13.11
C ARG A 378 9.07 -22.73 13.41
N ALA A 379 8.37 -23.29 12.42
CA ALA A 379 7.09 -23.96 12.62
C ALA A 379 7.21 -25.08 13.67
N LYS A 380 8.21 -25.96 13.53
CA LYS A 380 8.48 -27.02 14.51
C LYS A 380 8.73 -26.46 15.92
N THR A 381 9.48 -25.37 16.02
CA THR A 381 9.75 -24.70 17.31
C THR A 381 8.45 -24.20 17.95
N MET A 382 7.52 -23.69 17.15
CA MET A 382 6.20 -23.24 17.58
C MET A 382 5.18 -24.39 17.74
N SER A 383 5.62 -25.65 17.67
CA SER A 383 4.76 -26.84 17.72
C SER A 383 3.74 -26.93 16.58
N LEU A 384 4.09 -26.41 15.41
CA LEU A 384 3.30 -26.44 14.19
C LEU A 384 3.89 -27.41 13.17
N LYS A 385 3.07 -27.80 12.19
CA LYS A 385 3.50 -28.46 10.95
C LYS A 385 3.82 -27.40 9.89
N GLY A 386 4.40 -27.81 8.77
CA GLY A 386 4.60 -26.92 7.64
C GLY A 386 5.77 -25.96 7.81
N ALA A 387 5.62 -24.75 7.28
CA ALA A 387 6.58 -23.65 7.40
C ALA A 387 5.93 -22.44 8.05
N LEU A 388 6.67 -21.73 8.91
CA LEU A 388 6.28 -20.47 9.53
C LEU A 388 7.41 -19.47 9.26
N PHE A 389 7.16 -18.50 8.39
CA PHE A 389 8.17 -17.50 8.07
C PHE A 389 8.38 -16.54 9.25
N PRO A 390 9.63 -16.10 9.51
CA PRO A 390 9.93 -15.18 10.61
C PRO A 390 9.30 -13.81 10.34
N TRP A 391 8.79 -13.16 11.39
CA TRP A 391 8.18 -11.83 11.28
C TRP A 391 9.18 -10.77 10.84
N ARG A 392 10.38 -10.80 11.44
CA ARG A 392 11.51 -9.96 11.05
C ARG A 392 12.80 -10.78 11.00
N THR A 393 13.58 -10.61 9.93
CA THR A 393 14.77 -11.42 9.70
C THR A 393 15.73 -10.79 8.69
N ILE A 394 16.99 -11.20 8.69
CA ILE A 394 17.91 -11.05 7.55
C ILE A 394 18.31 -12.43 7.01
N SER A 395 18.60 -13.38 7.89
CA SER A 395 19.12 -14.69 7.50
C SER A 395 18.06 -15.77 7.27
N GLY A 396 16.82 -15.50 7.69
CA GLY A 396 15.71 -16.45 7.80
C GLY A 396 15.42 -16.92 9.24
N GLU A 397 16.22 -16.54 10.25
CA GLU A 397 15.88 -16.77 11.66
C GLU A 397 14.93 -15.68 12.19
N GLU A 398 14.04 -16.04 13.12
CA GLU A 398 13.18 -15.07 13.80
C GLU A 398 13.99 -14.19 14.74
N CYS A 399 13.89 -12.87 14.55
CA CYS A 399 14.63 -11.87 15.33
C CYS A 399 13.72 -10.97 16.19
N SER A 400 12.41 -11.19 16.20
CA SER A 400 11.50 -10.35 17.01
C SER A 400 11.61 -10.66 18.51
N ALA A 401 12.12 -9.70 19.27
CA ALA A 401 12.17 -9.79 20.73
C ALA A 401 10.78 -9.64 21.39
N TYR A 402 9.77 -9.14 20.67
CA TYR A 402 8.43 -8.92 21.20
C TYR A 402 7.42 -9.76 20.44
N TYR A 403 7.13 -10.96 20.97
CA TYR A 403 6.26 -11.93 20.28
C TYR A 403 4.82 -11.46 20.01
N PRO A 404 4.16 -10.61 20.85
CA PRO A 404 2.77 -10.21 20.59
C PRO A 404 2.60 -9.39 19.32
N ALA A 405 3.57 -8.55 18.96
CA ALA A 405 3.65 -7.87 17.67
C ALA A 405 4.87 -8.38 16.87
N GLY A 406 5.05 -9.70 16.91
CA GLY A 406 6.15 -10.44 16.30
C GLY A 406 5.63 -11.78 15.81
N THR A 407 6.13 -12.88 16.39
CA THR A 407 5.73 -14.24 16.03
C THR A 407 4.22 -14.52 16.07
N ALA A 408 3.42 -13.79 16.87
CA ALA A 408 1.96 -13.93 16.85
C ALA A 408 1.30 -13.45 15.53
N GLN A 409 2.03 -12.74 14.67
CA GLN A 409 1.57 -12.26 13.36
C GLN A 409 1.79 -13.32 12.27
N TYR A 410 1.06 -14.44 12.40
CA TYR A 410 1.11 -15.56 11.45
C TYR A 410 0.68 -15.19 10.02
N HIS A 411 0.00 -14.05 9.85
CA HIS A 411 -0.48 -13.59 8.56
C HIS A 411 0.63 -13.40 7.50
N ILE A 412 1.89 -13.23 7.93
CA ILE A 412 3.04 -13.14 7.02
C ILE A 412 3.13 -14.30 6.02
N ASP A 413 2.77 -15.52 6.44
CA ASP A 413 2.75 -16.68 5.55
C ASP A 413 1.71 -16.51 4.43
N ALA A 414 0.52 -16.01 4.78
CA ALA A 414 -0.51 -15.74 3.78
C ALA A 414 -0.17 -14.53 2.91
N ASP A 415 0.53 -13.52 3.42
CA ASP A 415 1.00 -12.38 2.63
C ASP A 415 2.02 -12.82 1.58
N ILE A 416 2.94 -13.72 1.94
CA ILE A 416 3.91 -14.31 1.01
C ILE A 416 3.19 -15.08 -0.09
N LEU A 417 2.21 -15.94 0.26
CA LEU A 417 1.49 -16.71 -0.75
C LEU A 417 0.54 -15.86 -1.59
N TYR A 418 -0.03 -14.79 -1.04
CA TYR A 418 -0.76 -13.78 -1.81
C TYR A 418 0.14 -13.11 -2.86
N ALA A 419 1.39 -12.78 -2.49
CA ALA A 419 2.32 -12.19 -3.43
C ALA A 419 2.77 -13.19 -4.53
N VAL A 420 2.90 -14.48 -4.21
CA VAL A 420 3.08 -15.54 -5.21
C VAL A 420 1.90 -15.61 -6.16
N GLU A 421 0.67 -15.64 -5.64
CA GLU A 421 -0.56 -15.65 -6.45
C GLU A 421 -0.61 -14.43 -7.39
N LYS A 422 -0.33 -13.24 -6.86
CA LYS A 422 -0.29 -11.98 -7.63
C LYS A 422 0.81 -11.98 -8.69
N TYR A 423 2.00 -12.49 -8.39
CA TYR A 423 3.08 -12.61 -9.35
C TYR A 423 2.69 -13.51 -10.53
N LEU A 424 2.10 -14.69 -10.26
CA LEU A 424 1.65 -15.60 -11.30
C LEU A 424 0.49 -15.01 -12.11
N ALA A 425 -0.43 -14.29 -11.46
CA ALA A 425 -1.52 -13.59 -12.15
C ALA A 425 -1.01 -12.46 -13.06
N ALA A 426 -0.03 -11.67 -12.60
CA ALA A 426 0.53 -10.57 -13.38
C ALA A 426 1.36 -11.06 -14.58
N THR A 427 2.12 -12.14 -14.41
CA THR A 427 3.03 -12.69 -15.44
C THR A 427 2.34 -13.69 -16.37
N GLY A 428 1.27 -14.35 -15.92
CA GLY A 428 0.66 -15.46 -16.64
C GLY A 428 1.52 -16.73 -16.64
N GLU A 429 2.58 -16.78 -15.82
CA GLU A 429 3.48 -17.92 -15.74
C GLU A 429 2.86 -19.10 -14.97
N THR A 430 3.31 -20.31 -15.27
CA THR A 430 2.95 -21.49 -14.48
C THR A 430 3.81 -21.54 -13.22
N ALA A 431 3.19 -21.82 -12.07
CA ALA A 431 3.91 -21.96 -10.81
C ALA A 431 5.07 -22.97 -10.92
N PRO A 432 6.32 -22.60 -10.61
CA PRO A 432 7.42 -23.54 -10.48
C PRO A 432 7.25 -24.45 -9.25
N PRO A 433 7.93 -25.62 -9.19
CA PRO A 433 7.84 -26.53 -8.04
C PRO A 433 8.13 -25.86 -6.69
N ALA A 434 9.05 -24.89 -6.66
CA ALA A 434 9.39 -24.11 -5.46
C ALA A 434 8.17 -23.41 -4.83
N TYR A 435 7.31 -22.79 -5.66
CA TYR A 435 6.13 -22.07 -5.17
C TYR A 435 5.02 -23.03 -4.75
N VAL A 436 4.91 -24.18 -5.41
CA VAL A 436 4.00 -25.25 -4.98
C VAL A 436 4.44 -25.83 -3.64
N GLU A 437 5.75 -25.99 -3.42
CA GLU A 437 6.30 -26.45 -2.15
C GLU A 437 5.97 -25.46 -1.02
N MET A 438 6.19 -24.16 -1.23
CA MET A 438 5.81 -23.11 -0.27
C MET A 438 4.30 -23.14 0.04
N ALA A 439 3.45 -23.33 -0.98
CA ALA A 439 2.00 -23.37 -0.81
C ALA A 439 1.53 -24.60 -0.01
N ILE A 440 2.15 -25.76 -0.22
CA ILE A 440 1.86 -26.98 0.55
C ILE A 440 2.29 -26.79 2.02
N GLU A 441 3.47 -26.22 2.26
CA GLU A 441 3.97 -26.02 3.62
C GLU A 441 3.20 -24.95 4.39
N SER A 442 2.74 -23.88 3.74
CA SER A 442 1.87 -22.88 4.39
C SER A 442 0.48 -23.45 4.68
N ALA A 443 -0.11 -24.26 3.79
CA ALA A 443 -1.37 -24.96 4.06
C ALA A 443 -1.27 -25.89 5.27
N ARG A 444 -0.15 -26.62 5.41
CA ARG A 444 0.15 -27.45 6.59
C ARG A 444 0.26 -26.64 7.87
N MET A 445 0.89 -25.47 7.81
CA MET A 445 0.99 -24.56 8.93
C MET A 445 -0.39 -24.10 9.38
N TRP A 446 -1.22 -23.57 8.48
CA TRP A 446 -2.58 -23.13 8.78
C TRP A 446 -3.43 -24.23 9.41
N LEU A 447 -3.38 -25.45 8.88
CA LEU A 447 -4.11 -26.60 9.42
C LEU A 447 -3.62 -27.04 10.80
N SER A 448 -2.36 -26.82 11.11
CA SER A 448 -1.80 -27.13 12.43
C SER A 448 -2.00 -26.03 13.46
N LEU A 449 -2.15 -24.78 13.02
CA LEU A 449 -2.39 -23.61 13.86
C LEU A 449 -3.87 -23.49 14.25
N GLY A 450 -4.77 -23.67 13.28
CA GLY A 450 -6.21 -23.61 13.50
C GLY A 450 -6.81 -24.92 13.98
N CYS A 451 -8.07 -24.85 14.44
CA CYS A 451 -8.82 -26.02 14.88
C CYS A 451 -10.32 -25.86 14.64
N PHE A 452 -11.04 -26.98 14.54
CA PHE A 452 -12.50 -26.95 14.43
C PHE A 452 -13.15 -26.76 15.80
N ILE A 453 -13.95 -25.69 15.94
CA ILE A 453 -14.73 -25.36 17.13
C ILE A 453 -16.18 -25.14 16.68
N ASP A 454 -17.12 -25.91 17.24
CA ASP A 454 -18.55 -25.83 16.91
C ASP A 454 -18.87 -25.89 15.40
N GLY A 455 -18.03 -26.60 14.63
CA GLY A 455 -18.20 -26.80 13.20
C GLY A 455 -17.54 -25.73 12.32
N GLU A 456 -17.00 -24.66 12.90
CA GLU A 456 -16.21 -23.64 12.21
C GLU A 456 -14.71 -23.91 12.40
N PHE A 457 -13.87 -23.56 11.44
CA PHE A 457 -12.41 -23.60 11.56
C PHE A 457 -11.92 -22.25 12.10
N CYS A 458 -11.41 -22.26 13.32
CA CYS A 458 -11.01 -21.09 14.08
C CYS A 458 -9.49 -20.98 14.19
N ILE A 459 -8.98 -19.76 14.14
CA ILE A 459 -7.57 -19.43 14.36
C ILE A 459 -7.54 -18.44 15.53
N ASN A 460 -6.93 -18.85 16.64
CA ASN A 460 -7.00 -18.16 17.93
C ASN A 460 -5.62 -17.66 18.37
N GLU A 461 -5.59 -16.67 19.26
CA GLU A 461 -4.37 -16.10 19.86
C GLU A 461 -3.35 -15.55 18.82
N VAL A 462 -3.87 -14.87 17.78
CA VAL A 462 -3.09 -14.28 16.70
C VAL A 462 -3.13 -12.76 16.74
N THR A 463 -2.16 -12.11 16.11
CA THR A 463 -2.15 -10.66 15.90
C THR A 463 -2.28 -10.40 14.41
N GLY A 464 -3.25 -9.56 14.02
CA GLY A 464 -3.36 -9.08 12.63
C GLY A 464 -2.42 -7.90 12.37
N PRO A 465 -2.49 -7.27 11.18
CA PRO A 465 -1.76 -6.05 10.85
C PRO A 465 -1.92 -4.92 11.89
N ASP A 466 -3.06 -4.87 12.58
CA ASP A 466 -3.25 -3.97 13.69
C ASP A 466 -2.57 -4.47 14.99
N GLU A 467 -1.31 -4.05 15.17
CA GLU A 467 -0.51 -4.36 16.36
C GLU A 467 -1.03 -3.72 17.67
N TYR A 468 -2.08 -2.89 17.61
CA TYR A 468 -2.80 -2.39 18.80
C TYR A 468 -3.88 -3.35 19.29
N ASN A 469 -4.09 -4.48 18.62
CA ASN A 469 -4.97 -5.57 19.04
C ASN A 469 -4.22 -6.90 18.91
N ALA A 470 -3.30 -7.16 19.84
CA ALA A 470 -2.45 -8.35 19.81
C ALA A 470 -3.09 -9.57 20.50
N CYS A 471 -2.73 -10.77 20.01
CA CYS A 471 -3.17 -12.08 20.53
C CYS A 471 -4.69 -12.17 20.71
N VAL A 472 -5.44 -11.82 19.66
CA VAL A 472 -6.90 -11.91 19.60
C VAL A 472 -7.36 -13.21 18.92
N ASN A 473 -8.64 -13.52 19.04
CA ASN A 473 -9.24 -14.68 18.41
C ASN A 473 -9.95 -14.31 17.11
N ASN A 474 -9.75 -15.14 16.09
CA ASN A 474 -10.38 -15.03 14.78
C ASN A 474 -10.22 -13.64 14.16
N ASN A 475 -9.00 -13.10 14.18
CA ASN A 475 -8.71 -11.85 13.48
C ASN A 475 -9.14 -11.95 12.01
N ALA A 476 -9.99 -11.05 11.55
CA ALA A 476 -10.62 -11.16 10.24
C ALA A 476 -9.60 -11.07 9.11
N TYR A 477 -8.56 -10.23 9.21
CA TYR A 477 -7.48 -10.21 8.21
C TYR A 477 -6.81 -11.58 8.11
N THR A 478 -6.34 -12.11 9.24
CA THR A 478 -5.63 -13.39 9.32
C THR A 478 -6.49 -14.51 8.75
N ASN A 479 -7.76 -14.63 9.16
CA ASN A 479 -8.62 -15.72 8.72
C ASN A 479 -8.99 -15.61 7.23
N LEU A 480 -9.27 -14.41 6.72
CA LEU A 480 -9.52 -14.18 5.28
C LEU A 480 -8.29 -14.51 4.42
N MET A 481 -7.11 -14.07 4.86
CA MET A 481 -5.85 -14.33 4.15
C MET A 481 -5.45 -15.81 4.23
N ALA A 482 -5.63 -16.47 5.37
CA ALA A 482 -5.44 -17.91 5.52
C ALA A 482 -6.42 -18.71 4.64
N GLN A 483 -7.69 -18.30 4.57
CA GLN A 483 -8.68 -18.91 3.68
C GLN A 483 -8.26 -18.79 2.22
N ASN A 484 -7.77 -17.62 1.79
CA ASN A 484 -7.25 -17.42 0.43
C ASN A 484 -6.00 -18.27 0.18
N ASN A 485 -5.06 -18.32 1.13
CA ASN A 485 -3.87 -19.16 1.04
C ASN A 485 -4.25 -20.64 0.85
N LEU A 486 -5.20 -21.17 1.62
CA LEU A 486 -5.67 -22.55 1.47
C LEU A 486 -6.29 -22.76 0.09
N ALA A 487 -7.16 -21.85 -0.37
CA ALA A 487 -7.77 -21.92 -1.69
C ALA A 487 -6.72 -21.93 -2.81
N PHE A 488 -5.69 -21.09 -2.71
CA PHE A 488 -4.59 -21.02 -3.66
C PHE A 488 -3.74 -22.30 -3.65
N ALA A 489 -3.38 -22.83 -2.48
CA ALA A 489 -2.64 -24.08 -2.34
C ALA A 489 -3.41 -25.27 -2.95
N ILE A 490 -4.72 -25.35 -2.70
CA ILE A 490 -5.62 -26.34 -3.30
C ILE A 490 -5.57 -26.23 -4.84
N ALA A 491 -5.75 -25.02 -5.37
CA ALA A 491 -5.75 -24.78 -6.82
C ALA A 491 -4.41 -25.17 -7.48
N LEU A 492 -3.28 -24.88 -6.85
CA LEU A 492 -1.96 -25.27 -7.36
C LEU A 492 -1.78 -26.79 -7.39
N VAL A 493 -2.13 -27.47 -6.29
CA VAL A 493 -2.02 -28.94 -6.19
C VAL A 493 -2.91 -29.61 -7.23
N GLU A 494 -4.17 -29.19 -7.34
CA GLU A 494 -5.12 -29.75 -8.32
C GLU A 494 -4.66 -29.50 -9.74
N SER A 495 -4.15 -28.30 -10.05
CA SER A 495 -3.58 -27.97 -11.35
C SER A 495 -2.39 -28.86 -11.71
N TYR A 496 -1.49 -29.13 -10.76
CA TYR A 496 -0.37 -30.04 -10.96
C TYR A 496 -0.83 -31.49 -11.22
N GLN A 497 -1.79 -31.97 -10.42
CA GLN A 497 -2.37 -33.31 -10.58
C GLN A 497 -3.07 -33.46 -11.93
N GLN A 498 -3.86 -32.46 -12.36
CA GLN A 498 -4.54 -32.46 -13.66
C GLN A 498 -3.56 -32.46 -14.84
N GLN A 499 -2.41 -31.78 -14.69
CA GLN A 499 -1.34 -31.77 -15.70
C GLN A 499 -0.46 -33.02 -15.67
N GLY A 500 -0.67 -33.95 -14.73
CA GLY A 500 0.20 -35.12 -14.55
C GLY A 500 1.62 -34.78 -14.07
N LYS A 501 1.81 -33.60 -13.47
CA LYS A 501 3.09 -33.18 -12.89
C LYS A 501 3.27 -33.80 -11.50
N ILE A 502 4.51 -34.12 -11.16
CA ILE A 502 4.86 -34.63 -9.83
C ILE A 502 4.88 -33.43 -8.86
N LEU A 503 4.17 -33.57 -7.73
CA LEU A 503 4.21 -32.58 -6.65
C LEU A 503 5.59 -32.59 -5.97
N PRO A 504 6.11 -31.43 -5.54
CA PRO A 504 7.41 -31.34 -4.86
C PRO A 504 7.41 -32.03 -3.49
N LEU A 505 6.24 -32.16 -2.86
CA LEU A 505 6.05 -32.85 -1.58
C LEU A 505 4.96 -33.90 -1.72
N VAL A 506 5.16 -35.03 -1.04
CA VAL A 506 4.13 -36.06 -0.90
C VAL A 506 3.05 -35.55 0.05
N LEU A 507 1.80 -35.63 -0.39
CA LEU A 507 0.64 -35.33 0.45
C LEU A 507 0.24 -36.57 1.25
N GLU A 508 -0.11 -36.37 2.52
CA GLU A 508 -0.73 -37.40 3.35
C GLU A 508 -2.10 -37.78 2.79
N LYS A 509 -2.58 -38.98 3.18
CA LYS A 509 -3.93 -39.41 2.83
C LYS A 509 -4.93 -38.41 3.42
N ASP A 510 -5.89 -37.96 2.60
CA ASP A 510 -6.96 -37.02 2.97
C ASP A 510 -6.47 -35.59 3.31
N GLU A 511 -5.19 -35.26 3.10
CA GLU A 511 -4.62 -33.94 3.40
C GLU A 511 -5.32 -32.83 2.60
N LEU A 512 -5.44 -32.99 1.27
CA LEU A 512 -6.11 -32.02 0.40
C LEU A 512 -7.59 -31.81 0.77
N SER A 513 -8.30 -32.87 1.19
CA SER A 513 -9.68 -32.75 1.64
C SER A 513 -9.81 -32.01 2.98
N SER A 514 -8.84 -32.18 3.89
CA SER A 514 -8.82 -31.42 5.15
C SER A 514 -8.63 -29.92 4.90
N TRP A 515 -7.82 -29.55 3.89
CA TRP A 515 -7.63 -28.16 3.50
C TRP A 515 -8.91 -27.53 2.98
N LYS A 516 -9.65 -28.25 2.11
CA LYS A 516 -10.95 -27.81 1.61
C LYS A 516 -11.95 -27.60 2.75
N GLN A 517 -12.01 -28.56 3.68
CA GLN A 517 -12.91 -28.44 4.83
C GLN A 517 -12.58 -27.21 5.70
N ALA A 518 -11.30 -26.96 5.99
CA ALA A 518 -10.88 -25.80 6.76
C ALA A 518 -11.14 -24.48 6.01
N GLN A 519 -10.89 -24.45 4.70
CA GLN A 519 -11.15 -23.29 3.84
C GLN A 519 -12.65 -22.94 3.78
N GLU A 520 -13.53 -23.94 3.64
CA GLU A 520 -14.98 -23.75 3.60
C GLU A 520 -15.57 -23.37 4.96
N ALA A 521 -15.03 -23.91 6.05
CA ALA A 521 -15.53 -23.69 7.41
C ALA A 521 -14.85 -22.51 8.14
N MET A 522 -13.93 -21.78 7.51
CA MET A 522 -13.17 -20.70 8.15
C MET A 522 -14.09 -19.68 8.83
N ARG A 523 -13.88 -19.47 10.14
CA ARG A 523 -14.61 -18.49 10.94
C ARG A 523 -14.22 -17.08 10.53
N ILE A 524 -15.14 -16.31 9.92
CA ILE A 524 -14.96 -14.86 9.72
C ILE A 524 -15.98 -14.11 10.59
N PRO A 525 -15.53 -13.36 11.62
CA PRO A 525 -16.44 -12.59 12.47
C PRO A 525 -17.32 -11.62 11.70
N PHE A 526 -18.63 -11.67 11.93
CA PHE A 526 -19.60 -10.83 11.26
C PHE A 526 -20.73 -10.45 12.22
N ASP A 527 -20.89 -9.15 12.43
CA ASP A 527 -22.00 -8.63 13.22
C ASP A 527 -23.19 -8.34 12.31
N LYS A 528 -24.26 -9.12 12.45
CA LYS A 528 -25.49 -8.94 11.67
C LYS A 528 -26.19 -7.61 11.98
N GLY A 529 -26.02 -7.06 13.19
CA GLY A 529 -26.67 -5.82 13.65
C GLY A 529 -26.13 -4.57 12.96
N LEU A 530 -24.83 -4.53 12.70
CA LEU A 530 -24.09 -3.46 12.02
C LEU A 530 -23.80 -3.80 10.55
N GLY A 531 -23.86 -5.08 10.17
CA GLY A 531 -23.63 -5.52 8.79
C GLY A 531 -22.18 -5.33 8.35
N ILE A 532 -21.26 -5.50 9.29
CA ILE A 532 -19.82 -5.36 9.13
C ILE A 532 -19.14 -6.65 9.58
N TYR A 533 -17.97 -6.91 9.03
CA TYR A 533 -17.09 -7.92 9.58
C TYR A 533 -16.42 -7.33 10.82
N GLU A 534 -16.39 -8.08 11.92
CA GLU A 534 -15.68 -7.65 13.13
C GLU A 534 -14.18 -7.90 12.92
N GLN A 535 -13.32 -6.99 13.40
CA GLN A 535 -11.87 -7.17 13.27
C GLN A 535 -11.38 -8.43 13.98
N ASP A 536 -11.99 -8.77 15.11
CA ASP A 536 -11.76 -9.98 15.91
C ASP A 536 -12.96 -10.20 16.84
N ASP A 537 -13.04 -11.37 17.49
CA ASP A 537 -14.17 -11.74 18.36
C ASP A 537 -14.40 -10.82 19.58
N SER A 538 -13.44 -9.95 19.90
CA SER A 538 -13.48 -9.05 21.05
C SER A 538 -13.66 -7.58 20.69
N PHE A 539 -13.41 -7.17 19.45
CA PHE A 539 -13.27 -5.75 19.07
C PHE A 539 -14.50 -4.90 19.44
N LEU A 540 -15.71 -5.34 19.09
CA LEU A 540 -16.95 -4.59 19.39
C LEU A 540 -17.27 -4.51 20.89
N LYS A 541 -16.64 -5.34 21.72
CA LYS A 541 -16.82 -5.36 23.18
C LYS A 541 -15.87 -4.39 23.90
N LYS A 542 -14.95 -3.74 23.18
CA LYS A 542 -13.96 -2.80 23.74
C LYS A 542 -14.50 -1.38 23.83
N ALA A 543 -14.04 -0.64 24.83
CA ALA A 543 -14.35 0.78 24.98
C ALA A 543 -13.77 1.59 23.80
N PRO A 544 -14.43 2.65 23.30
CA PRO A 544 -13.83 3.51 22.29
C PRO A 544 -12.59 4.22 22.85
N TRP A 545 -11.54 4.39 22.04
CA TRP A 545 -10.41 5.24 22.41
C TRP A 545 -10.83 6.72 22.40
N PRO A 546 -10.40 7.54 23.37
CA PRO A 546 -10.80 8.94 23.47
C PRO A 546 -9.97 9.84 22.54
N PHE A 547 -10.16 9.72 21.21
CA PHE A 547 -9.40 10.50 20.22
C PHE A 547 -9.50 12.02 20.42
N ASP A 548 -10.71 12.53 20.71
CA ASP A 548 -10.96 13.97 20.87
C ASP A 548 -10.15 14.63 22.00
N THR A 549 -9.70 13.84 22.98
CA THR A 549 -8.91 14.34 24.12
C THR A 549 -7.48 13.81 24.12
N THR A 550 -7.09 13.00 23.14
CA THR A 550 -5.71 12.51 22.99
C THR A 550 -4.86 13.57 22.31
N PRO A 551 -3.80 14.10 22.95
CA PRO A 551 -2.94 15.10 22.34
C PRO A 551 -2.13 14.56 21.15
N GLN A 552 -1.87 15.40 20.14
CA GLN A 552 -1.13 15.00 18.94
C GLN A 552 0.31 14.55 19.22
N ASP A 553 0.96 15.10 20.25
CA ASP A 553 2.31 14.72 20.70
C ASP A 553 2.35 13.39 21.46
N LYS A 554 1.21 12.70 21.58
CA LYS A 554 1.11 11.35 22.14
C LYS A 554 0.98 10.27 21.06
N HIS A 555 1.19 10.64 19.80
CA HIS A 555 1.29 9.72 18.68
C HIS A 555 2.76 9.53 18.27
N PRO A 556 3.20 8.29 17.99
CA PRO A 556 2.42 7.06 18.00
C PRO A 556 2.12 6.55 19.42
N LEU A 557 0.89 6.04 19.64
CA LEU A 557 0.38 5.71 20.99
C LEU A 557 1.29 4.75 21.78
N LEU A 558 1.92 3.78 21.10
CA LEU A 558 2.79 2.79 21.74
C LEU A 558 4.02 3.37 22.46
N LEU A 559 4.44 4.58 22.11
CA LEU A 559 5.57 5.25 22.78
C LEU A 559 5.14 5.97 24.07
N HIS A 560 3.83 6.15 24.29
CA HIS A 560 3.30 6.99 25.36
C HIS A 560 2.32 6.26 26.28
N PHE A 561 1.70 5.18 25.81
CA PHE A 561 0.74 4.39 26.57
C PHE A 561 1.17 2.93 26.64
N HIS A 562 0.99 2.33 27.80
CA HIS A 562 1.27 0.91 27.99
C HIS A 562 0.36 0.05 27.10
N PRO A 563 0.84 -1.05 26.50
CA PRO A 563 0.03 -1.91 25.62
C PRO A 563 -1.32 -2.33 26.22
N LEU A 564 -1.36 -2.71 27.51
CA LEU A 564 -2.63 -3.02 28.21
C LEU A 564 -3.65 -1.88 28.27
N VAL A 565 -3.21 -0.62 28.15
CA VAL A 565 -4.13 0.52 28.01
C VAL A 565 -4.67 0.56 26.59
N ILE A 566 -3.83 0.34 25.58
CA ILE A 566 -4.22 0.37 24.17
C ILE A 566 -5.15 -0.81 23.83
N TYR A 567 -4.75 -2.04 24.16
CA TYR A 567 -5.37 -3.30 23.70
C TYR A 567 -6.82 -3.52 24.17
N ARG A 568 -7.26 -2.80 25.20
CA ARG A 568 -8.63 -2.85 25.73
C ARG A 568 -9.56 -1.81 25.12
N HIS A 569 -9.09 -1.02 24.15
CA HIS A 569 -9.89 -0.02 23.44
C HIS A 569 -10.04 -0.35 21.95
N ARG A 570 -11.11 0.18 21.33
CA ARG A 570 -11.27 0.25 19.87
C ARG A 570 -10.37 1.36 19.32
N VAL A 571 -9.20 0.96 18.86
CA VAL A 571 -8.21 1.78 18.17
C VAL A 571 -7.35 0.88 17.30
N LEU A 572 -7.03 1.33 16.10
CA LEU A 572 -6.20 0.62 15.13
C LEU A 572 -4.93 1.41 14.88
N LYS A 573 -3.77 0.75 14.93
CA LYS A 573 -2.49 1.32 14.50
C LYS A 573 -2.49 1.61 12.99
N GLN A 574 -3.06 0.67 12.23
CA GLN A 574 -3.11 0.65 10.76
C GLN A 574 -4.28 -0.22 10.27
N PRO A 575 -4.65 -0.15 8.97
CA PRO A 575 -5.72 -0.97 8.42
C PRO A 575 -5.48 -2.47 8.59
N ASP A 576 -6.52 -3.17 9.05
CA ASP A 576 -6.55 -4.61 9.30
C ASP A 576 -7.58 -5.27 8.36
N LEU A 577 -8.86 -5.39 8.76
CA LEU A 577 -9.94 -5.88 7.88
C LEU A 577 -9.99 -5.13 6.53
N VAL A 578 -9.86 -3.81 6.57
CA VAL A 578 -9.92 -2.96 5.38
C VAL A 578 -8.79 -3.27 4.39
N LEU A 579 -7.63 -3.73 4.89
CA LEU A 579 -6.53 -4.20 4.05
C LEU A 579 -6.89 -5.54 3.37
N ALA A 580 -7.47 -6.50 4.10
CA ALA A 580 -7.95 -7.74 3.50
C ALA A 580 -9.03 -7.49 2.44
N GLN A 581 -9.94 -6.54 2.67
CA GLN A 581 -10.95 -6.15 1.68
C GLN A 581 -10.36 -5.48 0.43
N PHE A 582 -9.20 -4.85 0.55
CA PHE A 582 -8.46 -4.36 -0.61
C PHE A 582 -7.84 -5.53 -1.39
N PHE A 583 -7.05 -6.38 -0.73
CA PHE A 583 -6.36 -7.50 -1.37
C PHE A 583 -7.31 -8.51 -2.00
N LEU A 584 -8.41 -8.82 -1.31
CA LEU A 584 -9.41 -9.81 -1.70
C LEU A 584 -10.72 -9.14 -2.14
N SER A 585 -10.61 -7.99 -2.82
CA SER A 585 -11.76 -7.13 -3.14
C SER A 585 -12.91 -7.81 -3.87
N GLY A 586 -12.64 -8.88 -4.64
CA GLY A 586 -13.67 -9.67 -5.32
C GLY A 586 -14.46 -10.65 -4.44
N LEU A 587 -14.11 -10.80 -3.15
CA LEU A 587 -14.93 -11.54 -2.16
C LEU A 587 -16.04 -10.69 -1.55
N PHE A 588 -15.97 -9.37 -1.69
CA PHE A 588 -16.85 -8.43 -1.03
C PHE A 588 -17.64 -7.62 -2.03
N THR A 589 -18.92 -7.40 -1.74
CA THR A 589 -19.72 -6.41 -2.46
C THR A 589 -19.19 -5.00 -2.22
N LYS A 590 -19.45 -4.09 -3.16
CA LYS A 590 -19.07 -2.67 -3.00
C LYS A 590 -19.76 -2.04 -1.77
N ALA A 591 -20.97 -2.49 -1.42
CA ALA A 591 -21.69 -2.04 -0.23
C ALA A 591 -20.97 -2.46 1.05
N GLU A 592 -20.56 -3.73 1.16
CA GLU A 592 -19.80 -4.21 2.32
C GLU A 592 -18.50 -3.42 2.51
N ARG A 593 -17.69 -3.26 1.46
CA ARG A 593 -16.41 -2.52 1.57
C ARG A 593 -16.63 -1.09 2.06
N ARG A 594 -17.66 -0.40 1.59
CA ARG A 594 -18.00 0.96 2.02
C ARG A 594 -18.42 1.05 3.49
N ARG A 595 -19.27 0.13 3.95
CA ARG A 595 -19.71 0.11 5.36
C ARG A 595 -18.56 -0.18 6.30
N ASN A 596 -17.76 -1.21 5.99
CA ASN A 596 -16.60 -1.57 6.79
C ASN A 596 -15.58 -0.43 6.82
N PHE A 597 -15.23 0.16 5.67
CA PHE A 597 -14.33 1.31 5.62
C PHE A 597 -14.84 2.47 6.48
N SER A 598 -16.10 2.85 6.33
CA SER A 598 -16.70 3.96 7.08
C SER A 598 -16.76 3.69 8.59
N PHE A 599 -16.82 2.42 9.00
CA PHE A 599 -16.80 2.04 10.41
C PHE A 599 -15.38 2.07 11.01
N TYR A 600 -14.37 1.53 10.31
CA TYR A 600 -13.01 1.37 10.86
C TYR A 600 -12.12 2.59 10.68
N GLU A 601 -12.37 3.43 9.66
CA GLU A 601 -11.53 4.59 9.39
C GLU A 601 -11.42 5.56 10.57
N PRO A 602 -12.49 5.91 11.31
CA PRO A 602 -12.39 6.79 12.48
C PRO A 602 -11.55 6.23 13.64
N TYR A 603 -11.34 4.91 13.69
CA TYR A 603 -10.53 4.26 14.73
C TYR A 603 -9.06 4.10 14.33
N THR A 604 -8.68 4.40 13.08
CA THR A 604 -7.33 4.17 12.57
C THR A 604 -6.43 5.39 12.77
N THR A 605 -5.36 5.26 13.56
CA THR A 605 -4.48 6.38 13.94
C THR A 605 -3.56 6.85 12.82
N GLY A 606 -3.07 5.93 11.99
CA GLY A 606 -1.99 6.24 11.05
C GLY A 606 -0.61 6.28 11.70
N ASP A 607 -0.45 5.64 12.87
CA ASP A 607 0.83 5.54 13.59
C ASP A 607 1.87 4.68 12.86
N SER A 608 1.45 3.95 11.83
CA SER A 608 2.31 3.22 10.89
C SER A 608 2.36 3.91 9.54
N SER A 609 3.55 3.96 8.92
CA SER A 609 3.73 4.50 7.56
C SER A 609 2.96 3.69 6.50
N LEU A 610 2.57 2.46 6.82
CA LEU A 610 1.78 1.56 5.98
C LEU A 610 0.30 1.96 5.88
N SER A 611 -0.18 2.83 6.77
CA SER A 611 -1.62 3.08 6.96
C SER A 611 -2.24 3.96 5.87
N TYR A 612 -1.65 5.13 5.62
CA TYR A 612 -2.30 6.17 4.82
C TYR A 612 -2.53 5.77 3.36
N CYS A 613 -1.66 4.95 2.75
CA CYS A 613 -1.85 4.52 1.38
C CYS A 613 -3.10 3.63 1.22
N ILE A 614 -3.33 2.69 2.14
CA ILE A 614 -4.50 1.82 2.13
C ILE A 614 -5.78 2.61 2.43
N GLN A 615 -5.71 3.54 3.38
CA GLN A 615 -6.80 4.48 3.66
C GLN A 615 -7.15 5.32 2.41
N SER A 616 -6.14 5.76 1.65
CA SER A 616 -6.33 6.49 0.38
C SER A 616 -7.05 5.63 -0.67
N ILE A 617 -6.60 4.39 -0.88
CA ILE A 617 -7.20 3.44 -1.84
C ILE A 617 -8.67 3.16 -1.48
N MET A 618 -8.94 2.87 -0.21
CA MET A 618 -10.27 2.46 0.23
C MET A 618 -11.24 3.64 0.37
N ALA A 619 -10.74 4.85 0.66
CA ALA A 619 -11.53 6.08 0.54
C ALA A 619 -11.92 6.34 -0.93
N SER A 620 -11.03 6.10 -1.89
CA SER A 620 -11.33 6.22 -3.33
C SER A 620 -12.39 5.19 -3.77
N ASP A 621 -12.26 3.91 -3.37
CA ASP A 621 -13.28 2.88 -3.64
C ASP A 621 -14.65 3.26 -3.01
N SER A 622 -14.61 3.95 -1.87
CA SER A 622 -15.77 4.35 -1.07
C SER A 622 -16.37 5.73 -1.40
N PHE A 623 -15.98 6.38 -2.49
CA PHE A 623 -16.51 7.70 -2.90
C PHE A 623 -16.21 8.84 -1.93
N GLN A 624 -15.14 8.72 -1.14
CA GLN A 624 -14.69 9.75 -0.20
C GLN A 624 -13.45 10.45 -0.77
N SER A 625 -13.61 11.13 -1.91
CA SER A 625 -12.52 11.71 -2.71
C SER A 625 -11.60 12.66 -1.92
N LEU A 626 -12.16 13.51 -1.06
CA LEU A 626 -11.38 14.42 -0.22
C LEU A 626 -10.48 13.66 0.76
N LYS A 627 -11.00 12.61 1.42
CA LYS A 627 -10.19 11.77 2.31
C LYS A 627 -9.12 11.02 1.54
N ALA A 628 -9.47 10.47 0.37
CA ALA A 628 -8.52 9.76 -0.50
C ALA A 628 -7.33 10.67 -0.86
N TRP A 629 -7.61 11.92 -1.21
CA TRP A 629 -6.62 12.94 -1.49
C TRP A 629 -5.75 13.30 -0.27
N THR A 630 -6.37 13.55 0.89
CA THR A 630 -5.65 13.87 2.13
C THR A 630 -4.67 12.75 2.52
N TYR A 631 -5.12 11.51 2.49
CA TYR A 631 -4.27 10.36 2.82
C TYR A 631 -3.18 10.13 1.78
N PHE A 632 -3.48 10.35 0.50
CA PHE A 632 -2.48 10.26 -0.57
C PHE A 632 -1.35 11.28 -0.38
N LYS A 633 -1.65 12.55 -0.07
CA LYS A 633 -0.63 13.57 0.15
C LYS A 633 0.29 13.24 1.33
N LYS A 634 -0.25 12.63 2.41
CA LYS A 634 0.56 12.13 3.53
C LYS A 634 1.46 10.95 3.14
N THR A 635 1.04 10.14 2.18
CA THR A 635 1.82 8.97 1.73
C THR A 635 2.95 9.39 0.79
N VAL A 636 2.63 10.16 -0.26
CA VAL A 636 3.56 10.41 -1.37
C VAL A 636 4.76 11.27 -0.99
N ARG A 637 4.64 12.08 0.06
CA ARG A 637 5.71 12.95 0.57
C ARG A 637 6.16 12.61 1.98
N LEU A 638 5.86 11.39 2.48
CA LEU A 638 6.16 11.00 3.86
C LEU A 638 7.63 11.26 4.22
N ASP A 639 8.54 10.73 3.39
CA ASP A 639 9.97 10.91 3.63
C ASP A 639 10.41 12.33 3.30
N ILE A 640 10.02 12.88 2.14
CA ILE A 640 10.45 14.21 1.67
C ILE A 640 10.10 15.34 2.67
N ASP A 641 8.93 15.28 3.29
CA ASP A 641 8.46 16.28 4.25
C ASP A 641 8.64 15.83 5.71
N ASP A 642 9.30 14.69 5.96
CA ASP A 642 9.52 14.07 7.27
C ASP A 642 8.26 14.02 8.15
N ILE A 643 7.15 13.53 7.56
CA ILE A 643 5.81 13.57 8.18
C ILE A 643 5.76 12.81 9.52
N GLN A 644 6.61 11.80 9.70
CA GLN A 644 6.72 11.03 10.93
C GLN A 644 7.84 11.48 11.87
N GLY A 645 8.68 12.45 11.47
CA GLY A 645 9.79 12.97 12.27
C GLY A 645 10.94 11.98 12.50
N ASN A 646 11.08 10.96 11.64
CA ASN A 646 12.03 9.85 11.79
C ASN A 646 12.70 9.44 10.47
N SER A 647 12.59 10.23 9.39
CA SER A 647 13.27 9.96 8.12
C SER A 647 14.80 9.98 8.26
N ALA A 648 15.34 10.58 9.33
CA ALA A 648 16.77 10.53 9.66
C ALA A 648 17.30 9.10 9.90
N ASP A 649 16.44 8.15 10.27
CA ASP A 649 16.82 6.75 10.50
C ASP A 649 16.72 5.88 9.24
N GLY A 650 16.17 6.44 8.16
CA GLY A 650 16.04 5.84 6.84
C GLY A 650 14.65 6.01 6.24
N ILE A 651 14.55 5.82 4.92
CA ILE A 651 13.31 5.93 4.13
C ILE A 651 12.23 4.94 4.58
N HIS A 652 10.97 5.11 4.18
CA HIS A 652 9.90 4.16 4.50
C HIS A 652 9.47 3.39 3.25
N THR A 653 10.13 2.25 2.96
CA THR A 653 9.95 1.52 1.69
C THR A 653 8.50 1.09 1.45
N ALA A 654 7.78 0.59 2.46
CA ALA A 654 6.37 0.24 2.32
C ALA A 654 5.48 1.45 1.97
N SER A 655 5.74 2.62 2.55
CA SER A 655 5.00 3.86 2.23
C SER A 655 5.32 4.35 0.82
N MET A 656 6.58 4.26 0.40
CA MET A 656 6.99 4.58 -0.96
C MET A 656 6.24 3.71 -1.98
N ALA A 657 6.16 2.39 -1.75
CA ALA A 657 5.37 1.49 -2.60
C ALA A 657 3.87 1.81 -2.53
N GLY A 658 3.38 2.11 -1.32
CA GLY A 658 2.03 2.59 -1.08
C GLY A 658 1.66 3.84 -1.88
N SER A 659 2.60 4.73 -2.18
CA SER A 659 2.34 5.91 -3.00
C SER A 659 1.97 5.55 -4.46
N TRP A 660 2.66 4.56 -5.05
CA TRP A 660 2.29 4.01 -6.36
C TRP A 660 0.96 3.26 -6.30
N MET A 661 0.75 2.45 -5.24
CA MET A 661 -0.49 1.71 -5.04
C MET A 661 -1.70 2.63 -4.94
N ALA A 662 -1.59 3.75 -4.24
CA ALA A 662 -2.66 4.74 -4.14
C ALA A 662 -3.03 5.37 -5.50
N VAL A 663 -2.06 5.55 -6.40
CA VAL A 663 -2.33 6.01 -7.77
C VAL A 663 -3.02 4.92 -8.58
N VAL A 664 -2.43 3.72 -8.64
CA VAL A 664 -2.87 2.66 -9.56
C VAL A 664 -4.09 1.92 -9.03
N TYR A 665 -4.05 1.41 -7.80
CA TYR A 665 -5.19 0.74 -7.18
C TYR A 665 -6.23 1.73 -6.64
N GLY A 666 -5.84 2.94 -6.25
CA GLY A 666 -6.77 3.95 -5.70
C GLY A 666 -7.44 4.80 -6.77
N PHE A 667 -6.70 5.70 -7.43
CA PHE A 667 -7.26 6.67 -8.37
C PHE A 667 -7.54 6.10 -9.75
N ALA A 668 -6.68 5.24 -10.31
CA ALA A 668 -7.00 4.54 -11.55
C ALA A 668 -7.98 3.38 -11.33
N GLY A 669 -8.17 2.96 -10.08
CA GLY A 669 -9.11 1.90 -9.69
C GLY A 669 -8.76 0.54 -10.27
N PHE A 670 -7.47 0.28 -10.54
CA PHE A 670 -7.02 -1.00 -11.07
C PHE A 670 -7.32 -2.15 -10.09
N ARG A 671 -7.78 -3.29 -10.57
CA ARG A 671 -7.90 -4.54 -9.80
C ARG A 671 -7.56 -5.73 -10.70
N ASP A 672 -6.87 -6.70 -10.12
CA ASP A 672 -6.51 -7.99 -10.68
C ASP A 672 -7.15 -9.11 -9.85
N TRP A 673 -8.26 -9.66 -10.33
CA TRP A 673 -9.01 -10.67 -9.58
C TRP A 673 -9.29 -11.89 -10.45
N LYS A 674 -8.81 -13.06 -10.02
CA LYS A 674 -9.01 -14.36 -10.70
C LYS A 674 -8.76 -14.29 -12.21
N GLY A 675 -7.65 -13.66 -12.62
CA GLY A 675 -7.26 -13.52 -14.02
C GLY A 675 -8.00 -12.42 -14.80
N THR A 676 -8.83 -11.61 -14.15
CA THR A 676 -9.50 -10.44 -14.74
C THR A 676 -8.81 -9.15 -14.31
N PHE A 677 -8.38 -8.34 -15.29
CA PHE A 677 -7.86 -6.99 -15.06
C PHE A 677 -8.98 -5.97 -15.27
N SER A 678 -9.20 -5.10 -14.30
CA SER A 678 -10.31 -4.15 -14.31
C SER A 678 -9.91 -2.77 -13.83
N PHE A 679 -10.67 -1.75 -14.22
CA PHE A 679 -10.46 -0.35 -13.84
C PHE A 679 -11.77 0.35 -13.47
N ASP A 680 -11.77 1.09 -12.35
CA ASP A 680 -12.82 2.04 -11.91
C ASP A 680 -12.20 3.43 -11.67
N PRO A 681 -11.85 4.20 -12.73
CA PRO A 681 -11.02 5.40 -12.59
C PRO A 681 -11.77 6.58 -11.95
N LYS A 682 -11.08 7.26 -11.02
CA LYS A 682 -11.51 8.44 -10.27
C LYS A 682 -10.32 9.39 -10.12
N LEU A 683 -10.19 10.32 -11.07
CA LEU A 683 -9.10 11.29 -11.05
C LEU A 683 -9.35 12.37 -9.97
N PRO A 684 -8.36 12.68 -9.10
CA PRO A 684 -8.46 13.82 -8.20
C PRO A 684 -8.65 15.13 -8.96
N THR A 685 -9.47 16.04 -8.43
CA THR A 685 -9.71 17.36 -9.06
C THR A 685 -8.46 18.23 -9.20
N ALA A 686 -7.42 17.95 -8.41
CA ALA A 686 -6.12 18.61 -8.51
C ALA A 686 -5.34 18.25 -9.79
N TRP A 687 -5.67 17.15 -10.47
CA TRP A 687 -4.94 16.67 -11.65
C TRP A 687 -5.74 16.87 -12.92
N LYS A 688 -5.07 17.34 -13.97
CA LYS A 688 -5.64 17.49 -15.32
C LYS A 688 -5.50 16.22 -16.15
N ALA A 689 -4.47 15.43 -15.88
CA ALA A 689 -4.26 14.13 -16.48
C ALA A 689 -3.33 13.27 -15.62
N LEU A 690 -3.47 11.95 -15.76
CA LEU A 690 -2.60 10.93 -15.19
C LEU A 690 -2.23 9.94 -16.30
N THR A 691 -0.93 9.66 -16.49
CA THR A 691 -0.45 8.63 -17.42
C THR A 691 0.50 7.68 -16.71
N PHE A 692 0.32 6.38 -16.90
CA PHE A 692 1.23 5.34 -16.38
C PHE A 692 1.14 4.08 -17.25
N CYS A 693 2.07 3.15 -17.04
CA CYS A 693 2.09 1.85 -17.71
C CYS A 693 2.00 0.69 -16.71
N LEU A 694 1.49 -0.45 -17.17
CA LEU A 694 1.50 -1.74 -16.46
C LEU A 694 1.97 -2.84 -17.40
N THR A 695 2.73 -3.79 -16.90
CA THR A 695 3.07 -5.03 -17.60
C THR A 695 2.08 -6.12 -17.19
N LEU A 696 1.26 -6.60 -18.13
CA LEU A 696 0.23 -7.62 -17.94
C LEU A 696 0.54 -8.79 -18.89
N HIS A 697 0.84 -9.97 -18.36
CA HIS A 697 1.23 -11.15 -19.15
C HIS A 697 2.36 -10.84 -20.17
N SER A 698 3.38 -10.11 -19.71
CA SER A 698 4.50 -9.57 -20.53
C SER A 698 4.12 -8.51 -21.58
N ALA A 699 2.87 -8.07 -21.64
CA ALA A 699 2.40 -7.01 -22.53
C ALA A 699 2.34 -5.66 -21.80
N VAL A 700 2.74 -4.56 -22.45
CA VAL A 700 2.79 -3.23 -21.81
C VAL A 700 1.54 -2.44 -22.15
N LEU A 701 0.68 -2.24 -21.16
CA LEU A 701 -0.54 -1.42 -21.25
C LEU A 701 -0.23 0.01 -20.78
N LYS A 702 -0.42 1.00 -21.65
CA LYS A 702 -0.44 2.42 -21.27
C LYS A 702 -1.86 2.83 -20.90
N VAL A 703 -2.01 3.54 -19.79
CA VAL A 703 -3.28 4.10 -19.31
C VAL A 703 -3.15 5.62 -19.28
N GLU A 704 -4.08 6.32 -19.93
CA GLU A 704 -4.16 7.78 -19.97
C GLU A 704 -5.51 8.23 -19.45
N LEU A 705 -5.52 8.84 -18.26
CA LEU A 705 -6.71 9.27 -17.55
C LEU A 705 -6.82 10.79 -17.57
N ARG A 706 -7.97 11.31 -17.98
CA ARG A 706 -8.38 12.73 -17.90
C ARG A 706 -9.71 12.82 -17.14
N PRO A 707 -10.16 14.02 -16.72
CA PRO A 707 -11.44 14.16 -16.00
C PRO A 707 -12.64 13.56 -16.75
N SER A 708 -12.68 13.67 -18.08
CA SER A 708 -13.82 13.27 -18.90
C SER A 708 -13.69 11.91 -19.60
N GLU A 709 -12.50 11.30 -19.60
CA GLU A 709 -12.22 10.08 -20.36
C GLU A 709 -10.98 9.33 -19.87
N VAL A 710 -10.90 8.04 -20.20
CA VAL A 710 -9.71 7.21 -20.06
C VAL A 710 -9.42 6.51 -21.37
N THR A 711 -8.14 6.44 -21.75
CA THR A 711 -7.67 5.69 -22.92
C THR A 711 -6.71 4.59 -22.47
N TYR A 712 -6.96 3.38 -22.95
CA TYR A 712 -6.11 2.22 -22.79
C TYR A 712 -5.44 1.92 -24.13
N THR A 713 -4.11 1.87 -24.16
CA THR A 713 -3.33 1.54 -25.36
C THR A 713 -2.41 0.37 -25.07
N LEU A 714 -2.53 -0.72 -25.82
CA LEU A 714 -1.58 -1.82 -25.71
C LEU A 714 -0.35 -1.48 -26.54
N MET A 715 0.76 -1.16 -25.88
CA MET A 715 1.98 -0.66 -26.54
C MET A 715 2.76 -1.80 -27.21
N THR A 716 2.91 -2.92 -26.51
CA THR A 716 3.66 -4.10 -26.96
C THR A 716 3.04 -5.37 -26.36
N GLY A 717 3.16 -6.50 -27.04
CA GLY A 717 2.85 -7.82 -26.49
C GLY A 717 1.56 -8.44 -27.02
N LYS A 718 1.15 -9.55 -26.39
CA LYS A 718 -0.05 -10.30 -26.80
C LYS A 718 -1.33 -9.59 -26.39
N GLU A 719 -2.44 -9.98 -27.03
CA GLU A 719 -3.78 -9.49 -26.74
C GLU A 719 -4.11 -9.57 -25.24
N VAL A 720 -4.66 -8.47 -24.70
CA VAL A 720 -5.03 -8.35 -23.28
C VAL A 720 -6.52 -8.04 -23.16
N GLU A 721 -7.20 -8.84 -22.35
CA GLU A 721 -8.59 -8.62 -21.95
C GLU A 721 -8.66 -7.73 -20.71
N LEU A 722 -9.49 -6.69 -20.77
CA LEU A 722 -9.69 -5.70 -19.72
C LEU A 722 -11.18 -5.48 -19.45
N VAL A 723 -11.50 -5.02 -18.25
CA VAL A 723 -12.85 -4.56 -17.88
C VAL A 723 -12.78 -3.11 -17.42
N HIS A 724 -13.34 -2.20 -18.21
CA HIS A 724 -13.58 -0.82 -17.78
C HIS A 724 -14.95 -0.74 -17.12
N ARG A 725 -15.01 -0.52 -15.81
CA ARG A 725 -16.25 -0.55 -15.01
C ARG A 725 -16.99 -1.89 -15.17
N ASN A 726 -18.06 -1.92 -15.95
CA ASN A 726 -18.84 -3.12 -16.29
C ASN A 726 -18.77 -3.49 -17.79
N VAL A 727 -17.84 -2.90 -18.55
CA VAL A 727 -17.67 -3.12 -19.99
C VAL A 727 -16.34 -3.84 -20.25
N SER A 728 -16.42 -5.05 -20.81
CA SER A 728 -15.24 -5.79 -21.27
C SER A 728 -14.71 -5.24 -22.60
N CYS A 729 -13.40 -5.21 -22.76
CA CYS A 729 -12.75 -4.96 -24.04
C CYS A 729 -11.46 -5.77 -24.17
N SER A 730 -11.13 -6.08 -25.42
CA SER A 730 -9.85 -6.64 -25.78
C SER A 730 -9.03 -5.62 -26.57
N LEU A 731 -7.71 -5.65 -26.37
CA LEU A 731 -6.74 -4.81 -27.07
C LEU A 731 -5.66 -5.67 -27.69
N LYS A 732 -5.35 -5.42 -28.97
CA LYS A 732 -4.16 -5.94 -29.65
C LYS A 732 -3.05 -4.89 -29.69
N GLU A 733 -1.83 -5.33 -29.97
CA GLU A 733 -0.67 -4.43 -30.03
C GLU A 733 -0.93 -3.25 -30.99
N GLY A 734 -0.68 -2.03 -30.50
CA GLY A 734 -0.94 -0.77 -31.19
C GLY A 734 -2.38 -0.28 -31.12
N GLU A 735 -3.34 -1.09 -30.67
CA GLU A 735 -4.74 -0.67 -30.53
C GLU A 735 -4.95 0.22 -29.30
N SER A 736 -5.90 1.13 -29.42
CA SER A 736 -6.35 1.98 -28.32
C SER A 736 -7.87 1.98 -28.19
N ARG A 737 -8.36 2.02 -26.95
CA ARG A 737 -9.78 2.13 -26.62
C ARG A 737 -9.99 3.25 -25.61
N THR A 738 -10.90 4.17 -25.94
CA THR A 738 -11.24 5.30 -25.09
C THR A 738 -12.65 5.13 -24.52
N PHE A 739 -12.79 5.36 -23.23
CA PHE A 739 -14.06 5.33 -22.51
C PHE A 739 -14.35 6.71 -21.91
N SER A 740 -15.58 7.18 -22.04
CA SER A 740 -16.01 8.41 -21.39
C SER A 740 -16.20 8.17 -19.89
N LEU A 741 -15.69 9.07 -19.07
CA LEU A 741 -15.88 9.09 -17.62
C LEU A 741 -16.98 10.08 -17.20
N VAL A 742 -17.38 10.99 -18.09
CA VAL A 742 -18.54 11.87 -17.90
C VAL A 742 -19.76 10.97 -17.74
N PRO A 743 -20.44 11.00 -16.58
CA PRO A 743 -21.60 10.17 -16.36
C PRO A 743 -22.68 10.45 -17.42
N LYS A 744 -23.33 9.38 -17.86
CA LYS A 744 -24.50 9.48 -18.75
C LYS A 744 -25.65 8.76 -18.11
N LEU A 745 -26.88 9.24 -18.32
CA LEU A 745 -28.06 8.59 -17.79
C LEU A 745 -28.25 7.22 -18.47
N GLY A 746 -27.70 6.18 -17.84
CA GLY A 746 -27.82 4.79 -18.25
C GLY A 746 -28.95 4.06 -17.53
N GLY A 747 -29.27 4.48 -16.30
CA GLY A 747 -30.31 3.86 -15.49
C GLY A 747 -31.02 4.82 -14.53
N VAL A 748 -32.27 4.50 -14.19
CA VAL A 748 -33.03 5.18 -13.13
C VAL A 748 -33.51 4.13 -12.14
N LEU A 749 -33.22 4.36 -10.87
CA LEU A 749 -33.54 3.47 -9.76
C LEU A 749 -34.62 4.12 -8.91
N PHE A 750 -35.84 3.61 -8.99
CA PHE A 750 -36.98 4.14 -8.27
C PHE A 750 -37.17 3.41 -6.94
N ASP A 751 -37.48 4.12 -5.88
CA ASP A 751 -38.29 3.53 -4.82
C ASP A 751 -39.74 3.34 -5.27
N LEU A 752 -40.50 2.57 -4.50
CA LEU A 752 -41.87 2.22 -4.83
C LEU A 752 -42.88 3.14 -4.13
N ASP A 753 -42.82 3.17 -2.81
CA ASP A 753 -43.84 3.79 -1.96
C ASP A 753 -43.57 5.30 -1.91
N GLY A 754 -44.55 6.14 -2.27
CA GLY A 754 -44.35 7.60 -2.24
C GLY A 754 -43.64 8.19 -3.47
N VAL A 755 -43.04 7.34 -4.32
CA VAL A 755 -42.47 7.73 -5.62
C VAL A 755 -43.31 7.26 -6.81
N LEU A 756 -43.67 5.98 -6.88
CA LEU A 756 -44.42 5.43 -8.02
C LEU A 756 -45.93 5.39 -7.77
N CYS A 757 -46.34 5.22 -6.51
CA CYS A 757 -47.74 5.07 -6.12
C CYS A 757 -48.00 5.54 -4.68
N ASP A 758 -49.23 5.98 -4.40
CA ASP A 758 -49.68 6.32 -3.05
C ASP A 758 -50.09 5.04 -2.29
N THR A 759 -49.09 4.23 -1.91
CA THR A 759 -49.29 3.04 -1.06
C THR A 759 -48.85 3.25 0.38
N ALA A 760 -48.22 4.40 0.68
CA ALA A 760 -47.79 4.77 2.03
C ALA A 760 -48.96 4.83 3.02
N HIS A 761 -50.15 5.25 2.57
CA HIS A 761 -51.34 5.27 3.41
C HIS A 761 -51.85 3.86 3.80
N LEU A 762 -51.62 2.84 2.96
CA LEU A 762 -51.95 1.44 3.26
C LEU A 762 -51.02 0.88 4.33
N HIS A 763 -49.74 1.24 4.28
CA HIS A 763 -48.80 0.93 5.35
C HIS A 763 -49.21 1.58 6.68
N TYR A 764 -49.63 2.85 6.66
CA TYR A 764 -50.15 3.52 7.86
C TYR A 764 -51.38 2.79 8.43
N LYS A 765 -52.35 2.42 7.58
CA LYS A 765 -53.55 1.67 8.02
C LYS A 765 -53.18 0.33 8.66
N ALA A 766 -52.30 -0.44 8.02
CA ALA A 766 -51.86 -1.74 8.54
C ALA A 766 -51.09 -1.60 9.86
N TRP A 767 -50.20 -0.60 9.98
CA TRP A 767 -49.51 -0.31 11.24
C TRP A 767 -50.44 0.18 12.33
N LYS A 768 -51.40 1.04 11.99
CA LYS A 768 -52.42 1.53 12.93
C LYS A 768 -53.28 0.40 13.46
N GLN A 769 -53.73 -0.49 12.58
CA GLN A 769 -54.50 -1.68 12.97
C GLN A 769 -53.72 -2.53 13.98
N VAL A 770 -52.50 -2.96 13.67
CA VAL A 770 -51.75 -3.81 14.59
C VAL A 770 -51.32 -3.09 15.88
N SER A 771 -51.12 -1.77 15.81
CA SER A 771 -50.82 -0.96 17.00
C SER A 771 -52.03 -0.88 17.92
N ASP A 772 -53.22 -0.61 17.37
CA ASP A 772 -54.47 -0.55 18.13
C ASP A 772 -54.84 -1.92 18.73
N GLU A 773 -54.66 -3.01 17.97
CA GLU A 773 -54.84 -4.40 18.45
C GLU A 773 -53.93 -4.73 19.65
N ASN A 774 -52.77 -4.07 19.74
CA ASN A 774 -51.77 -4.29 20.79
C ASN A 774 -51.69 -3.15 21.82
N LEU A 775 -52.64 -2.20 21.80
CA LEU A 775 -52.69 -1.05 22.69
C LEU A 775 -51.43 -0.16 22.64
N LEU A 776 -50.80 -0.05 21.48
CA LEU A 776 -49.67 0.85 21.22
C LEU A 776 -50.15 2.19 20.67
N HIS A 777 -49.62 3.29 21.19
CA HIS A 777 -49.81 4.62 20.60
C HIS A 777 -49.10 4.69 19.25
N PHE A 778 -49.88 4.95 18.21
CA PHE A 778 -49.40 5.15 16.85
C PHE A 778 -50.26 6.19 16.15
N ASP A 779 -49.62 7.27 15.71
CA ASP A 779 -50.21 8.40 15.00
C ASP A 779 -49.32 8.80 13.79
N ARG A 780 -49.68 9.91 13.13
CA ARG A 780 -48.96 10.39 11.95
C ARG A 780 -47.55 10.89 12.27
N GLU A 781 -47.29 11.38 13.48
CA GLU A 781 -45.94 11.82 13.86
C GLU A 781 -45.02 10.62 14.09
N VAL A 782 -45.51 9.58 14.78
CA VAL A 782 -44.76 8.32 14.91
C VAL A 782 -44.50 7.70 13.54
N ASN A 783 -45.49 7.71 12.64
CA ASN A 783 -45.36 7.17 11.29
C ASN A 783 -44.26 7.84 10.44
N LYS A 784 -43.91 9.11 10.68
CA LYS A 784 -42.80 9.77 9.95
C LYS A 784 -41.47 9.04 10.16
N GLY A 785 -41.25 8.46 11.34
CA GLY A 785 -40.06 7.67 11.64
C GLY A 785 -40.02 6.28 10.99
N LEU A 786 -41.11 5.86 10.35
CA LEU A 786 -41.22 4.56 9.65
C LEU A 786 -40.98 4.68 8.14
N LEU A 787 -40.91 5.91 7.59
CA LEU A 787 -40.75 6.13 6.16
C LEU A 787 -39.35 5.69 5.69
N GLY A 788 -39.32 4.88 4.62
CA GLY A 788 -38.08 4.40 4.00
C GLY A 788 -37.31 3.33 4.79
N VAL A 789 -37.83 2.79 5.91
CA VAL A 789 -37.17 1.74 6.71
C VAL A 789 -37.89 0.39 6.61
N SER A 790 -37.22 -0.71 7.00
CA SER A 790 -37.79 -2.05 6.94
C SER A 790 -38.99 -2.23 7.88
N ARG A 791 -39.77 -3.30 7.70
CA ARG A 791 -40.91 -3.62 8.58
C ARG A 791 -40.47 -3.91 10.01
N GLU A 792 -39.36 -4.63 10.16
CA GLU A 792 -38.74 -4.95 11.44
C GLU A 792 -38.28 -3.68 12.16
N ALA A 793 -37.59 -2.77 11.46
CA ALA A 793 -37.17 -1.49 12.00
C ALA A 793 -38.37 -0.59 12.35
N SER A 794 -39.41 -0.60 11.51
CA SER A 794 -40.65 0.13 11.75
C SER A 794 -41.32 -0.30 13.07
N LEU A 795 -41.40 -1.62 13.33
CA LEU A 795 -41.93 -2.11 14.61
C LEU A 795 -41.07 -1.65 15.78
N GLN A 796 -39.74 -1.68 15.64
CA GLN A 796 -38.84 -1.22 16.69
C GLN A 796 -39.08 0.27 17.04
N VAL A 797 -39.25 1.14 16.04
CA VAL A 797 -39.58 2.57 16.27
C VAL A 797 -40.90 2.73 17.03
N ILE A 798 -41.94 1.95 16.70
CA ILE A 798 -43.22 1.99 17.43
C ILE A 798 -43.03 1.52 18.88
N LEU A 799 -42.29 0.43 19.09
CA LEU A 799 -42.02 -0.12 20.42
C LEU A 799 -41.24 0.85 21.30
N ASP A 800 -40.19 1.46 20.75
CA ASP A 800 -39.35 2.45 21.43
C ASP A 800 -40.17 3.68 21.82
N HIS A 801 -41.01 4.20 20.91
CA HIS A 801 -41.90 5.33 21.20
C HIS A 801 -42.86 5.03 22.36
N ASN A 802 -43.30 3.77 22.48
CA ASN A 802 -44.21 3.34 23.52
C ASN A 802 -43.48 2.87 24.80
N ASN A 803 -42.14 2.84 24.82
CA ASN A 803 -41.33 2.26 25.90
C ASN A 803 -41.73 0.81 26.23
N VAL A 804 -42.05 0.01 25.21
CA VAL A 804 -42.47 -1.39 25.36
C VAL A 804 -41.42 -2.30 24.73
N ASP A 805 -41.04 -3.37 25.43
CA ASP A 805 -40.21 -4.43 24.88
C ASP A 805 -41.03 -5.73 24.75
N TRP A 806 -40.96 -6.35 23.58
CA TRP A 806 -41.67 -7.60 23.27
C TRP A 806 -40.69 -8.74 23.02
N PRO A 807 -41.01 -9.97 23.47
CA PRO A 807 -40.24 -11.15 23.09
C PRO A 807 -40.31 -11.39 21.57
N HIS A 808 -39.30 -12.07 21.02
CA HIS A 808 -39.16 -12.32 19.59
C HIS A 808 -40.39 -12.96 18.95
N GLU A 809 -41.04 -13.90 19.64
CA GLU A 809 -42.26 -14.58 19.17
C GLU A 809 -43.39 -13.58 18.89
N LYS A 810 -43.66 -12.66 19.84
CA LYS A 810 -44.70 -11.64 19.69
C LYS A 810 -44.36 -10.64 18.58
N ARG A 811 -43.09 -10.23 18.46
CA ARG A 811 -42.65 -9.38 17.35
C ARG A 811 -42.91 -10.04 16.00
N THR A 812 -42.57 -11.32 15.88
CA THR A 812 -42.76 -12.11 14.66
C THR A 812 -44.25 -12.23 14.29
N GLU A 813 -45.10 -12.50 15.29
CA GLU A 813 -46.56 -12.56 15.12
C GLU A 813 -47.12 -11.23 14.60
N VAL A 814 -46.79 -10.11 15.24
CA VAL A 814 -47.29 -8.79 14.86
C VAL A 814 -46.77 -8.36 13.47
N LEU A 815 -45.51 -8.63 13.16
CA LEU A 815 -44.95 -8.37 11.82
C LEU A 815 -45.67 -9.18 10.74
N LYS A 816 -45.97 -10.45 11.01
CA LYS A 816 -46.76 -11.29 10.11
C LYS A 816 -48.17 -10.73 9.95
N ARG A 817 -48.85 -10.41 11.06
CA ARG A 817 -50.21 -9.87 11.04
C ARG A 817 -50.30 -8.56 10.26
N LYS A 818 -49.33 -7.65 10.46
CA LYS A 818 -49.21 -6.41 9.71
C LYS A 818 -49.01 -6.66 8.22
N ASN A 819 -48.19 -7.65 7.87
CA ASN A 819 -47.98 -8.01 6.47
C ASN A 819 -49.24 -8.58 5.85
N ASP A 820 -49.95 -9.48 6.53
CA ASP A 820 -51.19 -10.08 6.03
C ASP A 820 -52.26 -8.99 5.80
N ALA A 821 -52.40 -8.06 6.75
CA ALA A 821 -53.29 -6.90 6.60
C ALA A 821 -52.91 -6.01 5.42
N TYR A 822 -51.61 -5.74 5.24
CA TYR A 822 -51.12 -4.97 4.10
C TYR A 822 -51.34 -5.70 2.77
N VAL A 823 -50.99 -6.97 2.66
CA VAL A 823 -51.18 -7.79 1.44
C VAL A 823 -52.65 -7.86 1.06
N ALA A 824 -53.55 -8.05 2.03
CA ALA A 824 -54.99 -8.02 1.79
C ALA A 824 -55.46 -6.65 1.25
N SER A 825 -54.86 -5.55 1.72
CA SER A 825 -55.17 -4.21 1.20
C SER A 825 -54.64 -3.95 -0.22
N LEU A 826 -53.71 -4.77 -0.73
CA LEU A 826 -53.22 -4.63 -2.11
C LEU A 826 -54.29 -5.03 -3.15
N ASP A 827 -55.35 -5.76 -2.76
CA ASP A 827 -56.45 -6.12 -3.67
C ASP A 827 -57.28 -4.94 -4.17
N SER A 828 -57.23 -3.80 -3.48
CA SER A 828 -57.90 -2.57 -3.92
C SER A 828 -57.04 -1.68 -4.83
N ILE A 829 -55.76 -1.99 -5.03
CA ILE A 829 -54.86 -1.16 -5.85
C ILE A 829 -55.06 -1.47 -7.33
N THR A 830 -55.12 -0.43 -8.14
CA THR A 830 -55.20 -0.48 -9.60
C THR A 830 -54.22 0.49 -10.25
N GLY A 831 -54.11 0.50 -11.58
CA GLY A 831 -53.26 1.46 -12.28
C GLY A 831 -53.63 2.93 -12.06
N GLU A 832 -54.82 3.25 -11.53
CA GLU A 832 -55.22 4.62 -11.16
C GLU A 832 -54.49 5.16 -9.92
N ASP A 833 -53.87 4.28 -9.12
CA ASP A 833 -53.12 4.65 -7.91
C ASP A 833 -51.66 5.06 -8.21
N LEU A 834 -51.25 5.03 -9.48
CA LEU A 834 -49.95 5.58 -9.91
C LEU A 834 -49.95 7.10 -9.75
N PHE A 835 -48.84 7.64 -9.26
CA PHE A 835 -48.71 9.10 -9.24
C PHE A 835 -48.71 9.69 -10.66
N PRO A 836 -49.24 10.91 -10.85
CA PRO A 836 -49.28 11.55 -12.16
C PRO A 836 -47.89 11.65 -12.82
N GLY A 837 -47.84 11.44 -14.14
CA GLY A 837 -46.59 11.51 -14.92
C GLY A 837 -45.75 10.23 -14.95
N VAL A 838 -45.86 9.33 -13.96
CA VAL A 838 -45.02 8.14 -13.81
C VAL A 838 -45.07 7.22 -15.03
N LEU A 839 -46.27 6.85 -15.50
CA LEU A 839 -46.40 5.92 -16.63
C LEU A 839 -45.82 6.51 -17.94
N GLY A 840 -45.95 7.83 -18.11
CA GLY A 840 -45.36 8.56 -19.23
C GLY A 840 -43.84 8.50 -19.18
N LEU A 841 -43.25 8.83 -18.03
CA LEU A 841 -41.81 8.79 -17.80
C LEU A 841 -41.23 7.38 -18.02
N LEU A 842 -41.83 6.34 -17.44
CA LEU A 842 -41.35 4.95 -17.61
C LEU A 842 -41.35 4.52 -19.09
N SER A 843 -42.36 4.94 -19.84
CA SER A 843 -42.46 4.66 -21.27
C SER A 843 -41.40 5.44 -22.06
N GLU A 844 -41.17 6.70 -21.71
CA GLU A 844 -40.15 7.55 -22.31
C GLU A 844 -38.74 6.99 -22.06
N LEU A 845 -38.40 6.63 -20.81
CA LEU A 845 -37.12 6.02 -20.43
C LEU A 845 -36.82 4.76 -21.26
N LYS A 846 -37.81 3.85 -21.38
CA LYS A 846 -37.67 2.66 -22.23
C LYS A 846 -37.46 3.00 -23.71
N SER A 847 -38.17 3.98 -24.24
CA SER A 847 -38.02 4.40 -25.64
C SER A 847 -36.61 4.93 -25.95
N GLN A 848 -35.93 5.47 -24.93
CA GLN A 848 -34.56 6.01 -25.02
C GLN A 848 -33.49 4.98 -24.64
N GLY A 849 -33.88 3.75 -24.29
CA GLY A 849 -32.96 2.69 -23.88
C GLY A 849 -32.36 2.88 -22.48
N VAL A 850 -32.90 3.79 -21.67
CA VAL A 850 -32.50 3.95 -20.26
C VAL A 850 -33.08 2.81 -19.45
N LYS A 851 -32.24 2.15 -18.65
CA LYS A 851 -32.62 1.02 -17.82
C LYS A 851 -33.43 1.46 -16.60
N ILE A 852 -34.38 0.64 -16.19
CA ILE A 852 -35.29 0.97 -15.10
C ILE A 852 -35.18 -0.11 -14.02
N GLY A 853 -34.69 0.29 -12.85
CA GLY A 853 -34.60 -0.57 -11.68
C GLY A 853 -35.55 -0.13 -10.56
N LEU A 854 -36.02 -1.09 -9.77
CA LEU A 854 -36.75 -0.81 -8.53
C LEU A 854 -35.87 -1.14 -7.32
N ALA A 855 -35.69 -0.18 -6.41
CA ALA A 855 -34.87 -0.27 -5.21
C ALA A 855 -35.73 -0.20 -3.92
N SER A 856 -36.66 -1.13 -3.77
CA SER A 856 -37.61 -1.15 -2.65
C SER A 856 -37.16 -2.06 -1.50
N ALA A 857 -37.41 -1.64 -0.26
CA ALA A 857 -37.26 -2.47 0.93
C ALA A 857 -38.41 -3.48 1.13
N SER A 858 -39.47 -3.41 0.32
CA SER A 858 -40.67 -4.24 0.44
C SER A 858 -40.52 -5.58 -0.26
N LYS A 859 -40.75 -6.69 0.47
CA LYS A 859 -40.85 -8.04 -0.13
C LYS A 859 -42.04 -8.19 -1.07
N ASN A 860 -43.01 -7.27 -1.02
CA ASN A 860 -44.22 -7.28 -1.84
C ASN A 860 -44.09 -6.40 -3.10
N ALA A 861 -42.94 -5.77 -3.33
CA ALA A 861 -42.77 -4.79 -4.40
C ALA A 861 -43.16 -5.32 -5.79
N ARG A 862 -42.80 -6.58 -6.08
CA ARG A 862 -43.19 -7.25 -7.33
C ARG A 862 -44.71 -7.35 -7.51
N THR A 863 -45.42 -7.78 -6.47
CA THR A 863 -46.89 -7.91 -6.48
C THR A 863 -47.57 -6.55 -6.64
N VAL A 864 -47.01 -5.50 -6.03
CA VAL A 864 -47.52 -4.13 -6.21
C VAL A 864 -47.34 -3.69 -7.66
N CYS A 865 -46.16 -3.88 -8.26
CA CYS A 865 -45.92 -3.55 -9.67
C CYS A 865 -46.80 -4.36 -10.64
N GLU A 866 -47.11 -5.62 -10.33
CA GLU A 866 -48.05 -6.45 -11.11
C GLU A 866 -49.46 -5.87 -11.09
N LYS A 867 -49.97 -5.49 -9.91
CA LYS A 867 -51.31 -4.91 -9.74
C LYS A 867 -51.45 -3.51 -10.34
N LEU A 868 -50.39 -2.70 -10.27
CA LEU A 868 -50.30 -1.39 -10.91
C LEU A 868 -50.13 -1.48 -12.44
N GLY A 869 -49.87 -2.67 -12.99
CA GLY A 869 -49.68 -2.87 -14.43
C GLY A 869 -48.36 -2.32 -14.98
N ILE A 870 -47.34 -2.18 -14.14
CA ILE A 870 -46.02 -1.62 -14.50
C ILE A 870 -44.86 -2.61 -14.37
N LEU A 871 -45.10 -3.86 -13.95
CA LEU A 871 -44.03 -4.85 -13.76
C LEU A 871 -43.15 -5.02 -15.02
N ASP A 872 -43.78 -5.08 -16.18
CA ASP A 872 -43.10 -5.26 -17.47
C ASP A 872 -42.31 -4.01 -17.92
N ARG A 873 -42.41 -2.89 -17.19
CA ARG A 873 -41.61 -1.67 -17.40
C ARG A 873 -40.24 -1.74 -16.72
N PHE A 874 -40.05 -2.58 -15.71
CA PHE A 874 -38.76 -2.70 -15.02
C PHE A 874 -37.84 -3.71 -15.71
N ASP A 875 -36.56 -3.38 -15.84
CA ASP A 875 -35.52 -4.32 -16.25
C ASP A 875 -35.13 -5.24 -15.08
N ALA A 876 -35.15 -4.73 -13.85
CA ALA A 876 -34.94 -5.51 -12.64
C ALA A 876 -35.64 -4.91 -11.41
N ILE A 877 -35.96 -5.76 -10.44
CA ILE A 877 -36.40 -5.37 -9.09
C ILE A 877 -35.39 -5.93 -8.11
N ALA A 878 -34.75 -5.04 -7.35
CA ALA A 878 -33.68 -5.40 -6.44
C ALA A 878 -34.18 -6.37 -5.36
N ASP A 879 -33.56 -7.53 -5.32
CA ASP A 879 -33.84 -8.56 -4.33
C ASP A 879 -33.36 -8.13 -2.92
N ILE A 880 -34.28 -7.65 -2.08
CA ILE A 880 -34.01 -7.30 -0.69
C ILE A 880 -33.46 -8.47 0.14
N THR A 881 -33.65 -9.72 -0.28
CA THR A 881 -33.10 -10.89 0.42
C THR A 881 -31.59 -11.08 0.19
N ARG A 882 -31.02 -10.41 -0.83
CA ARG A 882 -29.58 -10.44 -1.14
C ARG A 882 -28.82 -9.24 -0.58
N VAL A 883 -29.54 -8.33 0.06
CA VAL A 883 -29.00 -7.10 0.65
C VAL A 883 -28.77 -7.29 2.14
N GLN A 884 -27.59 -6.90 2.63
CA GLN A 884 -27.23 -7.05 4.05
C GLN A 884 -27.88 -6.00 4.94
N LYS A 885 -28.01 -4.76 4.44
CA LYS A 885 -28.57 -3.64 5.20
C LYS A 885 -29.65 -2.87 4.45
N PRO A 886 -30.75 -2.49 5.13
CA PRO A 886 -31.74 -1.59 4.55
C PRO A 886 -31.18 -0.15 4.44
N LYS A 887 -31.93 0.72 3.77
CA LYS A 887 -31.74 2.18 3.82
C LYS A 887 -31.57 2.63 5.29
N PRO A 888 -30.61 3.50 5.64
CA PRO A 888 -29.84 4.38 4.75
C PRO A 888 -28.56 3.77 4.17
N GLU A 889 -28.28 2.48 4.35
CA GLU A 889 -27.10 1.86 3.73
C GLU A 889 -27.25 1.71 2.21
N PRO A 890 -26.15 1.75 1.43
CA PRO A 890 -26.21 1.86 -0.02
C PRO A 890 -26.59 0.56 -0.75
N ASP A 891 -26.75 -0.54 -0.02
CA ASP A 891 -26.86 -1.90 -0.55
C ASP A 891 -27.93 -2.06 -1.62
N ILE A 892 -29.15 -1.58 -1.37
CA ILE A 892 -30.30 -1.83 -2.26
C ILE A 892 -30.13 -1.11 -3.60
N PHE A 893 -29.56 0.10 -3.60
CA PHE A 893 -29.31 0.85 -4.83
C PHE A 893 -28.14 0.28 -5.63
N LEU A 894 -27.04 -0.10 -4.96
CA LEU A 894 -25.92 -0.77 -5.62
C LEU A 894 -26.35 -2.11 -6.24
N ALA A 895 -27.15 -2.91 -5.52
CA ALA A 895 -27.71 -4.16 -6.02
C ALA A 895 -28.66 -3.94 -7.21
N ALA A 896 -29.50 -2.89 -7.16
CA ALA A 896 -30.39 -2.55 -8.27
C ALA A 896 -29.61 -2.18 -9.54
N SER A 897 -28.57 -1.34 -9.41
CA SER A 897 -27.66 -0.94 -10.49
C SER A 897 -26.96 -2.13 -11.13
N GLU A 898 -26.45 -3.06 -10.31
CA GLU A 898 -25.80 -4.29 -10.80
C GLU A 898 -26.78 -5.17 -11.59
N GLN A 899 -28.01 -5.35 -11.09
CA GLN A 899 -29.02 -6.21 -11.73
C GLN A 899 -29.51 -5.66 -13.07
N ILE A 900 -29.60 -4.34 -13.23
CA ILE A 900 -29.94 -3.72 -14.52
C ILE A 900 -28.74 -3.62 -15.49
N GLY A 901 -27.54 -4.00 -15.04
CA GLY A 901 -26.33 -3.98 -15.85
C GLY A 901 -25.80 -2.57 -16.16
N VAL A 902 -26.09 -1.58 -15.31
CA VAL A 902 -25.63 -0.19 -15.47
C VAL A 902 -24.65 0.15 -14.36
N TRP A 903 -23.55 0.84 -14.69
CA TRP A 903 -22.61 1.30 -13.68
C TRP A 903 -23.26 2.33 -12.76
N TYR A 904 -23.05 2.22 -11.46
CA TYR A 904 -23.80 3.01 -10.48
C TYR A 904 -23.65 4.53 -10.66
N THR A 905 -22.50 5.06 -11.12
CA THR A 905 -22.39 6.51 -11.38
C THR A 905 -23.23 6.99 -12.56
N ASP A 906 -23.65 6.07 -13.44
CA ASP A 906 -24.54 6.31 -14.58
C ASP A 906 -26.02 6.10 -14.20
N CYS A 907 -26.31 5.88 -12.91
CA CYS A 907 -27.66 5.74 -12.36
C CYS A 907 -28.09 6.99 -11.58
N VAL A 908 -29.37 7.34 -11.71
CA VAL A 908 -30.06 8.30 -10.82
C VAL A 908 -31.00 7.54 -9.90
N GLY A 909 -30.90 7.78 -8.60
CA GLY A 909 -31.88 7.30 -7.62
C GLY A 909 -33.01 8.31 -7.43
N VAL A 910 -34.25 7.83 -7.32
CA VAL A 910 -35.44 8.65 -7.06
C VAL A 910 -36.11 8.18 -5.78
N GLU A 911 -36.34 9.10 -4.84
CA GLU A 911 -36.80 8.78 -3.49
C GLU A 911 -37.62 9.91 -2.84
N ASP A 912 -38.52 9.58 -1.90
CA ASP A 912 -39.35 10.53 -1.14
C ASP A 912 -38.99 10.64 0.37
N ALA A 913 -38.01 9.86 0.85
CA ALA A 913 -37.58 9.83 2.25
C ALA A 913 -36.08 10.10 2.45
N LYS A 914 -35.74 10.78 3.55
CA LYS A 914 -34.34 11.12 3.92
C LYS A 914 -33.42 9.90 3.94
N ALA A 915 -33.88 8.78 4.49
CA ALA A 915 -33.07 7.57 4.59
C ALA A 915 -32.71 7.00 3.20
N GLY A 916 -33.62 7.04 2.23
CA GLY A 916 -33.30 6.57 0.88
C GLY A 916 -32.41 7.56 0.11
N ILE A 917 -32.56 8.88 0.30
CA ILE A 917 -31.64 9.87 -0.25
C ILE A 917 -30.22 9.62 0.26
N GLU A 918 -30.07 9.39 1.56
CA GLU A 918 -28.78 9.04 2.16
C GLU A 918 -28.20 7.74 1.57
N ALA A 919 -29.03 6.72 1.33
CA ALA A 919 -28.62 5.48 0.67
C ALA A 919 -28.12 5.72 -0.76
N ILE A 920 -28.80 6.57 -1.55
CA ILE A 920 -28.38 6.94 -2.91
C ILE A 920 -27.03 7.66 -2.88
N LYS A 921 -26.84 8.62 -1.98
CA LYS A 921 -25.57 9.36 -1.88
C LYS A 921 -24.43 8.47 -1.39
N ARG A 922 -24.68 7.59 -0.41
CA ARG A 922 -23.70 6.56 0.01
C ARG A 922 -23.44 5.53 -1.09
N ALA A 923 -24.36 5.34 -2.03
CA ALA A 923 -24.16 4.52 -3.24
C ALA A 923 -23.26 5.23 -4.28
N GLY A 924 -22.95 6.51 -4.11
CA GLY A 924 -22.17 7.30 -5.07
C GLY A 924 -22.98 7.69 -6.30
N MET A 925 -24.31 7.72 -6.16
CA MET A 925 -25.28 8.05 -7.21
C MET A 925 -25.80 9.48 -7.01
N GLN A 926 -26.41 10.04 -8.05
CA GLN A 926 -27.19 11.27 -7.93
C GLN A 926 -28.60 10.95 -7.43
N ALA A 927 -29.15 11.83 -6.59
CA ALA A 927 -30.41 11.66 -5.90
C ALA A 927 -31.42 12.73 -6.31
N VAL A 928 -32.60 12.29 -6.76
CA VAL A 928 -33.77 13.14 -6.98
C VAL A 928 -34.79 12.88 -5.88
N GLY A 929 -35.09 13.91 -5.11
CA GLY A 929 -36.10 13.88 -4.05
C GLY A 929 -37.49 14.25 -4.57
N ILE A 930 -38.54 13.51 -4.18
CA ILE A 930 -39.94 13.88 -4.40
C ILE A 930 -40.54 14.36 -3.07
N GLY A 931 -40.86 15.66 -2.96
CA GLY A 931 -41.38 16.24 -1.72
C GLY A 931 -41.13 17.75 -1.61
N SER A 932 -41.16 18.27 -0.38
CA SER A 932 -40.94 19.70 -0.13
C SER A 932 -39.46 20.03 0.06
N GLU A 933 -39.06 21.22 -0.40
CA GLU A 933 -37.70 21.74 -0.23
C GLU A 933 -37.34 21.87 1.26
N GLY A 934 -36.20 21.29 1.67
CA GLY A 934 -35.75 21.24 3.07
C GLY A 934 -36.11 19.96 3.84
N GLU A 935 -37.03 19.12 3.34
CA GLU A 935 -37.39 17.84 3.98
C GLU A 935 -36.44 16.69 3.60
N LEU A 936 -35.74 16.83 2.46
CA LEU A 936 -34.86 15.81 1.87
C LEU A 936 -33.42 16.32 1.73
N PRO A 937 -32.67 16.46 2.84
CA PRO A 937 -31.29 16.92 2.79
C PRO A 937 -30.40 15.92 2.05
N GLY A 938 -29.56 16.42 1.14
CA GLY A 938 -28.61 15.62 0.36
C GLY A 938 -29.09 15.24 -1.04
N SER A 939 -30.34 15.55 -1.40
CA SER A 939 -30.81 15.45 -2.78
C SER A 939 -30.10 16.46 -3.67
N ASP A 940 -29.75 16.05 -4.89
CA ASP A 940 -29.16 16.95 -5.88
C ASP A 940 -30.24 17.83 -6.51
N VAL A 941 -31.46 17.31 -6.65
CA VAL A 941 -32.67 18.06 -7.02
C VAL A 941 -33.85 17.60 -6.18
N VAL A 942 -34.71 18.52 -5.77
CA VAL A 942 -36.01 18.23 -5.11
C VAL A 942 -37.15 18.72 -5.99
N LEU A 943 -38.10 17.84 -6.28
CA LEU A 943 -39.27 18.10 -7.10
C LEU A 943 -40.53 18.03 -6.24
N LYS A 944 -41.49 18.92 -6.49
CA LYS A 944 -42.72 18.99 -5.68
C LYS A 944 -43.70 17.87 -6.00
N SER A 945 -43.63 17.32 -7.21
CA SER A 945 -44.46 16.22 -7.66
C SER A 945 -43.73 15.39 -8.72
N THR A 946 -44.21 14.17 -8.94
CA THR A 946 -43.74 13.28 -10.00
C THR A 946 -44.05 13.79 -11.42
N GLU A 947 -44.91 14.80 -11.58
CA GLU A 947 -45.16 15.43 -12.89
C GLU A 947 -43.96 16.25 -13.37
N GLU A 948 -43.17 16.78 -12.42
CA GLU A 948 -41.93 17.51 -12.72
C GLU A 948 -40.77 16.53 -13.05
N LEU A 949 -40.91 15.25 -12.69
CA LEU A 949 -39.91 14.21 -12.94
C LEU A 949 -39.95 13.80 -14.42
N THR A 950 -39.14 14.49 -15.21
CA THR A 950 -39.02 14.29 -16.66
C THR A 950 -37.64 13.74 -17.02
N LEU A 951 -37.53 13.15 -18.22
CA LEU A 951 -36.24 12.69 -18.75
C LEU A 951 -35.20 13.82 -18.80
N ASP A 952 -35.61 15.04 -19.13
CA ASP A 952 -34.71 16.20 -19.20
C ASP A 952 -34.18 16.62 -17.82
N VAL A 953 -34.99 16.48 -16.78
CA VAL A 953 -34.52 16.69 -15.39
C VAL A 953 -33.49 15.61 -15.03
N LEU A 954 -33.80 14.33 -15.28
CA LEU A 954 -32.89 13.22 -14.99
C LEU A 954 -31.54 13.35 -15.74
N LYS A 955 -31.58 13.73 -17.02
CA LYS A 955 -30.35 13.97 -17.82
C LYS A 955 -29.51 15.10 -17.24
N ARG A 956 -30.14 16.19 -16.80
CA ARG A 956 -29.46 17.36 -16.22
C ARG A 956 -28.77 17.00 -14.91
N VAL A 957 -29.46 16.27 -14.03
CA VAL A 957 -28.93 15.81 -12.74
C VAL A 957 -27.64 14.99 -12.92
N VAL A 958 -27.54 14.18 -13.96
CA VAL A 958 -26.32 13.40 -14.26
C VAL A 958 -25.21 14.26 -14.89
N GLN A 959 -25.56 15.35 -15.58
CA GLN A 959 -24.60 16.21 -16.30
C GLN A 959 -23.93 17.29 -15.44
N GLU A 960 -24.47 17.61 -14.26
CA GLU A 960 -23.93 18.62 -13.35
C GLU A 960 -22.74 18.11 -12.48
N ILE A 961 -22.14 16.96 -12.84
CA ILE A 961 -21.06 16.26 -12.12
C ILE A 961 -19.66 16.80 -12.45
#